data_AF-A0A931LC48-F1
#
_entry.id   AF-A0A931LC48-F1
#
_cell.length_a   1.000
_cell.length_b   1.000
_cell.length_c   1.000
_cell.angle_alpha   90.00
_cell.angle_beta   90.00
_cell.angle_gamma   90.00
#
_symmetry.space_group_name_H-M   'P 1'
#
loop_
_entity.id
_entity.type
_entity.pdbx_description
1 polymer ?
#
loop_
_entity_poly.entity_id
_entity_poly.type
_entity_poly.pdbx_seq_one_letter_code
_entity_poly.pdbx_strand_id
1 'polypeptide(L)'
;MRLSSLFLTVAVFLVAALMSFAAARVAVNVVEERSVIAVQEALIDAGDKWTSVLGDGLQVIIEGTAPSEARRFKAISIAGSVVDASRVIDNMTVVDPQGIAPPEFKIEILRNDSGVSLIGLIPTDYDRTALSDRIRKIAGDKPVTDLLEEARYAIPDAWYPSMAYALRALDQLPRSKISVSAGRVSIEAIADSADQKRRLESDLARLAPTNVAVSVTVSAPRPVISPFTTRFVLENGRARFDACAADTEAAEAKIVAAAVDAGLQGKASCLLALGVPSGTWGDAVALSIKAVKELGGGAVTLTDADVSLVAQQGTDQALFDKVVGELDNALPDLFVLKATLPQPQTVQTDSGPQEFGAVLTSDGKVTVSGKLPDDRTNALVNVYADARFGHDNVTMQTRVVPGLPETWTIRALASLDALAKLTEGTVKATPNLVAVSGKTDSSSAGAEISQLLVDKVGQSQQFRINVDYVPPPDPMANMPSPQDCIDQIHGVTADTKILFDPGSARITADSLKVVDAIAAILQKCPPMHLEIAGYTDSQGRAEMNLALSKDRANAVLTALRTRRVDISGIVAQGYGEADPIADNSTEAGREANRRIAISLLPDPAAEGAAKDGASGDGAAKDAAGGDSAPAAAAQNDPAPADATAAPAADAATGDSVFVPGAVPPSAPDSATPQGSGD
;
A
#
# COMPACT_ATOMS: atom_id res chain seq x y z
N MET A 1 -11.23 85.15 83.75
CA MET A 1 -11.46 85.93 82.52
C MET A 1 -12.82 85.57 81.95
N ARG A 2 -13.54 86.48 81.29
CA ARG A 2 -14.73 86.14 80.49
C ARG A 2 -14.29 86.04 79.02
N LEU A 3 -14.49 84.90 78.37
CA LEU A 3 -14.21 84.77 76.94
C LEU A 3 -15.26 85.56 76.12
N SER A 4 -14.83 86.07 74.96
CA SER A 4 -15.75 86.67 73.98
C SER A 4 -16.72 85.62 73.45
N SER A 5 -18.01 85.96 73.36
CA SER A 5 -19.04 85.09 72.77
C SER A 5 -18.70 84.69 71.34
N LEU A 6 -18.11 85.60 70.56
CA LEU A 6 -17.68 85.36 69.17
C LEU A 6 -16.67 84.20 69.09
N PHE A 7 -15.69 84.16 70.00
CA PHE A 7 -14.68 83.10 70.05
C PHE A 7 -15.31 81.74 70.39
N LEU A 8 -16.27 81.72 71.32
CA LEU A 8 -17.00 80.51 71.69
C LEU A 8 -17.78 79.96 70.49
N THR A 9 -18.48 80.82 69.74
CA THR A 9 -19.22 80.43 68.53
C THR A 9 -18.30 79.86 67.45
N VAL A 10 -17.17 80.51 67.15
CA VAL A 10 -16.21 80.03 66.14
C VAL A 10 -15.57 78.70 66.56
N ALA A 11 -15.23 78.54 67.84
CA ALA A 11 -14.71 77.27 68.37
C ALA A 11 -15.73 76.13 68.24
N VAL A 12 -17.02 76.39 68.52
CA VAL A 12 -18.09 75.40 68.34
C VAL A 12 -18.24 74.99 66.87
N PHE A 13 -18.21 75.94 65.92
CA PHE A 13 -18.26 75.60 64.49
C PHE A 13 -17.03 74.82 64.01
N LEU A 14 -15.83 75.14 64.49
CA LEU A 14 -14.62 74.37 64.16
C LEU A 14 -14.67 72.94 64.72
N VAL A 15 -15.11 72.77 65.97
CA VAL A 15 -15.28 71.43 66.58
C VAL A 15 -16.37 70.65 65.84
N ALA A 16 -17.48 71.28 65.47
CA ALA A 16 -18.54 70.63 64.67
C ALA A 16 -18.03 70.21 63.27
N ALA A 17 -17.23 71.05 62.60
CA ALA A 17 -16.64 70.73 61.31
C ALA A 17 -15.64 69.56 61.41
N LEU A 18 -14.77 69.55 62.43
CA LEU A 18 -13.83 68.46 62.68
C LEU A 18 -14.53 67.15 63.04
N MET A 19 -15.57 67.19 63.89
CA MET A 19 -16.37 65.99 64.20
C MET A 19 -17.14 65.50 62.97
N SER A 20 -17.66 66.39 62.12
CA SER A 20 -18.34 66.03 60.86
C SER A 20 -17.37 65.36 59.88
N PHE A 21 -16.17 65.90 59.69
CA PHE A 21 -15.13 65.30 58.85
C PHE A 21 -14.65 63.95 59.39
N ALA A 22 -14.46 63.83 60.71
CA ALA A 22 -14.10 62.56 61.34
C ALA A 22 -15.22 61.50 61.20
N ALA A 23 -16.48 61.88 61.41
CA ALA A 23 -17.63 61.01 61.22
C ALA A 23 -17.78 60.58 59.76
N ALA A 24 -17.57 61.49 58.80
CA ALA A 24 -17.59 61.17 57.38
C ALA A 24 -16.46 60.20 56.98
N ARG A 25 -15.23 60.40 57.50
CA ARG A 25 -14.12 59.46 57.32
C ARG A 25 -14.43 58.07 57.88
N VAL A 26 -14.94 57.99 59.12
CA VAL A 26 -15.34 56.71 59.72
C VAL A 26 -16.46 56.04 58.92
N ALA A 27 -17.45 56.81 58.44
CA ALA A 27 -18.54 56.28 57.63
C ALA A 27 -18.08 55.72 56.27
N VAL A 28 -17.16 56.41 55.58
CA VAL A 28 -16.56 55.90 54.32
C VAL A 28 -15.79 54.61 54.59
N ASN A 29 -14.84 54.62 55.53
CA ASN A 29 -14.04 53.44 55.86
C ASN A 29 -14.91 52.22 56.21
N VAL A 30 -16.00 52.41 56.99
CA VAL A 30 -16.92 51.32 57.37
C VAL A 30 -17.77 50.81 56.19
N VAL A 31 -18.11 51.66 55.22
CA VAL A 31 -18.82 51.25 54.00
C VAL A 31 -17.87 50.52 53.03
N GLU A 32 -16.63 50.99 52.93
CA GLU A 32 -15.55 50.42 52.13
C GLU A 32 -15.16 49.02 52.62
N GLU A 33 -14.79 48.89 53.90
CA GLU A 33 -14.44 47.61 54.54
C GLU A 33 -15.57 46.57 54.41
N ARG A 34 -16.83 46.99 54.63
CA ARG A 34 -18.00 46.11 54.42
C ARG A 34 -18.25 45.76 52.96
N SER A 35 -17.97 46.68 52.01
CA SER A 35 -18.11 46.39 50.57
C SER A 35 -17.08 45.34 50.14
N VAL A 36 -15.83 45.48 50.58
CA VAL A 36 -14.75 44.54 50.28
C VAL A 36 -15.04 43.16 50.86
N ILE A 37 -15.38 43.08 52.16
CA ILE A 37 -15.68 41.79 52.82
C ILE A 37 -16.85 41.09 52.13
N ALA A 38 -17.98 41.77 51.91
CA ALA A 38 -19.16 41.15 51.32
C ALA A 38 -18.94 40.65 49.87
N VAL A 39 -18.16 41.38 49.06
CA VAL A 39 -17.81 40.94 47.70
C VAL A 39 -16.81 39.77 47.73
N GLN A 40 -15.82 39.80 48.63
CA GLN A 40 -14.84 38.73 48.79
C GLN A 40 -15.49 37.42 49.29
N GLU A 41 -16.43 37.51 50.25
CA GLU A 41 -17.22 36.36 50.73
C GLU A 41 -18.08 35.78 49.60
N ALA A 42 -18.84 36.61 48.86
CA ALA A 42 -19.67 36.14 47.75
C ALA A 42 -18.88 35.47 46.62
N LEU A 43 -17.66 35.93 46.33
CA LEU A 43 -16.74 35.29 45.38
C LEU A 43 -16.17 33.96 45.91
N ILE A 44 -15.82 33.89 47.20
CA ILE A 44 -15.35 32.66 47.85
C ILE A 44 -16.46 31.58 47.85
N ASP A 45 -17.70 31.95 48.17
CA ASP A 45 -18.86 31.06 48.17
C ASP A 45 -19.23 30.57 46.76
N ALA A 46 -19.03 31.41 45.74
CA ALA A 46 -19.17 31.02 44.33
C ALA A 46 -18.04 30.11 43.79
N GLY A 47 -17.07 29.78 44.64
CA GLY A 47 -15.90 28.94 44.31
C GLY A 47 -14.78 29.69 43.58
N ASP A 48 -14.78 31.02 43.60
CA ASP A 48 -13.84 31.90 42.89
C ASP A 48 -12.69 32.37 43.78
N LYS A 49 -12.12 31.46 44.58
CA LYS A 49 -11.00 31.68 45.53
C LYS A 49 -9.67 32.11 44.90
N TRP A 50 -9.63 32.24 43.56
CA TRP A 50 -8.52 32.81 42.79
C TRP A 50 -8.62 34.35 42.67
N THR A 51 -9.73 34.94 43.14
CA THR A 51 -9.96 36.39 43.19
C THR A 51 -9.53 37.01 44.52
N SER A 52 -8.92 38.20 44.43
CA SER A 52 -8.64 39.10 45.55
C SER A 52 -9.42 40.40 45.36
N VAL A 53 -10.02 40.93 46.42
CA VAL A 53 -10.85 42.14 46.37
C VAL A 53 -10.19 43.28 47.14
N LEU A 54 -10.07 44.44 46.50
CA LEU A 54 -9.55 45.68 47.09
C LEU A 54 -10.62 46.78 47.07
N GLY A 55 -10.55 47.70 48.03
CA GLY A 55 -11.38 48.90 48.08
C GLY A 55 -10.57 50.15 47.70
N ASP A 56 -11.23 51.07 47.00
CA ASP A 56 -10.79 52.47 46.89
C ASP A 56 -11.99 53.40 47.10
N GLY A 57 -12.29 53.67 48.37
CA GLY A 57 -13.37 54.53 48.88
C GLY A 57 -14.78 54.02 48.56
N LEU A 58 -15.21 54.22 47.32
CA LEU A 58 -16.47 53.68 46.80
C LEU A 58 -16.28 52.61 45.72
N GLN A 59 -15.11 52.52 45.07
CA GLN A 59 -14.84 51.49 44.08
C GLN A 59 -14.40 50.18 44.73
N VAL A 60 -14.66 49.07 44.05
CA VAL A 60 -14.26 47.72 44.44
C VAL A 60 -13.50 47.11 43.25
N ILE A 61 -12.21 46.88 43.43
CA ILE A 61 -11.31 46.34 42.40
C ILE A 61 -11.18 44.83 42.63
N ILE A 62 -11.40 44.03 41.58
CA ILE A 62 -11.20 42.58 41.61
C ILE A 62 -9.92 42.25 40.85
N GLU A 63 -9.01 41.54 41.50
CA GLU A 63 -7.72 41.12 40.95
C GLU A 63 -7.60 39.59 40.95
N GLY A 64 -6.73 39.04 40.09
CA GLY A 64 -6.43 37.61 40.02
C GLY A 64 -6.27 37.10 38.59
N THR A 65 -6.11 35.78 38.44
CA THR A 65 -6.03 35.11 37.13
C THR A 65 -7.13 34.07 37.00
N ALA A 66 -8.09 34.34 36.13
CA ALA A 66 -9.27 33.52 35.90
C ALA A 66 -8.90 32.25 35.10
N PRO A 67 -9.40 31.06 35.49
CA PRO A 67 -9.19 29.83 34.71
C PRO A 67 -9.81 29.83 33.31
N SER A 68 -10.75 30.74 33.04
CA SER A 68 -11.31 31.01 31.71
C SER A 68 -12.07 32.33 31.69
N GLU A 69 -12.29 32.89 30.49
CA GLU A 69 -13.09 34.11 30.28
C GLU A 69 -14.50 33.99 30.89
N ALA A 70 -15.12 32.80 30.82
CA ALA A 70 -16.42 32.54 31.42
C ALA A 70 -16.40 32.61 32.98
N ARG A 71 -15.29 32.23 33.64
CA ARG A 71 -15.14 32.42 35.09
C ARG A 71 -14.88 33.89 35.43
N ARG A 72 -14.12 34.61 34.59
CA ARG A 72 -13.85 36.05 34.70
C ARG A 72 -15.15 36.86 34.67
N PHE A 73 -15.98 36.71 33.63
CA PHE A 73 -17.29 37.38 33.55
C PHE A 73 -18.23 37.00 34.70
N LYS A 74 -18.22 35.73 35.16
CA LYS A 74 -19.03 35.30 36.31
C LYS A 74 -18.62 36.04 37.59
N ALA A 75 -17.31 36.22 37.85
CA ALA A 75 -16.82 36.95 39.02
C ALA A 75 -17.29 38.42 39.03
N ILE A 76 -17.18 39.12 37.89
CA ILE A 76 -17.69 40.50 37.73
C ILE A 76 -19.19 40.56 38.04
N SER A 77 -19.97 39.61 37.50
CA SER A 77 -21.42 39.54 37.69
C SER A 77 -21.83 39.22 39.14
N ILE A 78 -21.00 38.52 39.91
CA ILE A 78 -21.23 38.26 41.34
C ILE A 78 -20.98 39.55 42.14
N ALA A 79 -19.84 40.21 41.93
CA ALA A 79 -19.53 41.47 42.61
C ALA A 79 -20.60 42.54 42.33
N GLY A 80 -21.02 42.66 41.06
CA GLY A 80 -22.09 43.55 40.62
C GLY A 80 -23.51 43.21 41.12
N SER A 81 -23.66 42.13 41.91
CA SER A 81 -24.90 41.79 42.64
C SER A 81 -24.84 42.16 44.13
N VAL A 82 -23.64 42.39 44.67
CA VAL A 82 -23.38 42.77 46.08
C VAL A 82 -23.16 44.28 46.21
N VAL A 83 -22.49 44.89 45.24
CA VAL A 83 -22.37 46.34 45.06
C VAL A 83 -22.88 46.74 43.68
N ASP A 84 -23.25 48.00 43.51
CA ASP A 84 -23.65 48.53 42.20
C ASP A 84 -22.56 48.28 41.15
N ALA A 85 -22.93 47.73 40.00
CA ALA A 85 -21.99 47.32 38.95
C ALA A 85 -21.10 48.47 38.42
N SER A 86 -21.54 49.73 38.52
CA SER A 86 -20.71 50.90 38.17
C SER A 86 -19.54 51.16 39.13
N ARG A 87 -19.53 50.48 40.29
CA ARG A 87 -18.46 50.54 41.31
C ARG A 87 -17.42 49.44 41.13
N VAL A 88 -17.68 48.43 40.30
CA VAL A 88 -16.81 47.26 40.13
C VAL A 88 -15.77 47.54 39.06
N ILE A 89 -14.49 47.42 39.42
CA ILE A 89 -13.34 47.54 38.52
C ILE A 89 -12.73 46.15 38.32
N ASP A 90 -12.60 45.76 37.07
CA ASP A 90 -12.05 44.46 36.64
C ASP A 90 -10.57 44.61 36.30
N ASN A 91 -9.70 44.10 37.18
CA ASN A 91 -8.25 43.99 36.99
C ASN A 91 -7.83 42.50 36.91
N MET A 92 -8.72 41.62 36.43
CA MET A 92 -8.45 40.19 36.33
C MET A 92 -7.84 39.82 34.97
N THR A 93 -6.83 38.96 35.02
CA THR A 93 -6.23 38.29 33.84
C THR A 93 -6.92 36.95 33.58
N VAL A 94 -6.61 36.29 32.47
CA VAL A 94 -7.08 34.92 32.14
C VAL A 94 -5.85 34.03 31.91
N VAL A 95 -5.93 32.76 32.29
CA VAL A 95 -4.89 31.76 31.96
C VAL A 95 -4.86 31.54 30.44
N ASP A 96 -3.69 31.76 29.83
CA ASP A 96 -3.43 31.46 28.42
C ASP A 96 -3.58 29.94 28.17
N PRO A 97 -4.46 29.49 27.23
CA PRO A 97 -4.71 28.08 26.98
C PRO A 97 -3.55 27.42 26.21
N GLN A 98 -2.48 27.12 26.94
CA GLN A 98 -1.34 26.31 26.47
C GLN A 98 -1.81 24.95 25.93
N GLY A 99 -1.48 24.66 24.66
CA GLY A 99 -1.65 23.33 24.07
C GLY A 99 -2.94 23.07 23.30
N ILE A 100 -3.24 23.88 22.27
CA ILE A 100 -4.03 23.37 21.14
C ILE A 100 -3.17 22.28 20.47
N ALA A 101 -3.66 21.04 20.45
CA ALA A 101 -2.97 19.94 19.77
C ALA A 101 -2.86 20.25 18.25
N PRO A 102 -1.71 19.98 17.61
CA PRO A 102 -1.56 20.22 16.18
C PRO A 102 -2.58 19.40 15.38
N PRO A 103 -3.16 19.95 14.29
CA PRO A 103 -4.11 19.24 13.46
C PRO A 103 -3.43 18.04 12.76
N GLU A 104 -4.19 16.96 12.52
CA GLU A 104 -3.69 15.84 11.73
C GLU A 104 -3.52 16.27 10.26
N PHE A 105 -2.27 16.53 9.87
CA PHE A 105 -1.94 16.77 8.46
C PHE A 105 -2.25 15.53 7.64
N LYS A 106 -3.13 15.70 6.65
CA LYS A 106 -3.64 14.63 5.78
C LYS A 106 -3.97 15.20 4.41
N ILE A 107 -3.54 14.51 3.35
CA ILE A 107 -4.00 14.75 1.97
C ILE A 107 -4.78 13.53 1.47
N GLU A 108 -5.88 13.75 0.76
CA GLU A 108 -6.46 12.77 -0.16
C GLU A 108 -6.16 13.21 -1.60
N ILE A 109 -5.49 12.35 -2.36
CA ILE A 109 -5.16 12.50 -3.77
C ILE A 109 -6.09 11.56 -4.56
N LEU A 110 -6.89 12.12 -5.45
CA LEU A 110 -7.82 11.36 -6.30
C LEU A 110 -7.33 11.46 -7.75
N ARG A 111 -7.02 10.33 -8.42
CA ARG A 111 -6.64 10.28 -9.85
C ARG A 111 -7.63 9.40 -10.61
N ASN A 112 -8.12 9.89 -11.74
CA ASN A 112 -9.04 9.15 -12.60
C ASN A 112 -8.86 9.53 -14.08
N ASP A 113 -9.81 9.12 -14.93
CA ASP A 113 -9.77 9.41 -16.36
C ASP A 113 -10.00 10.90 -16.70
N SER A 114 -10.62 11.66 -15.81
CA SER A 114 -10.92 13.09 -15.98
C SER A 114 -9.85 14.04 -15.42
N GLY A 115 -9.03 13.61 -14.46
CA GLY A 115 -8.09 14.53 -13.79
C GLY A 115 -7.38 13.96 -12.56
N VAL A 116 -6.67 14.84 -11.86
CA VAL A 116 -6.21 14.66 -10.48
C VAL A 116 -6.85 15.72 -9.58
N SER A 117 -7.23 15.38 -8.37
CA SER A 117 -7.70 16.32 -7.34
C SER A 117 -6.96 16.11 -6.03
N LEU A 118 -6.59 17.21 -5.37
CA LEU A 118 -5.83 17.25 -4.12
C LEU A 118 -6.67 17.93 -3.04
N ILE A 119 -6.93 17.26 -1.93
CA ILE A 119 -7.85 17.73 -0.89
C ILE A 119 -7.22 17.49 0.48
N GLY A 120 -7.22 18.48 1.38
CA GLY A 120 -6.80 18.31 2.77
C GLY A 120 -5.81 19.36 3.26
N LEU A 121 -5.10 19.05 4.34
CA LEU A 121 -4.27 20.00 5.09
C LEU A 121 -2.78 19.64 5.01
N ILE A 122 -1.94 20.63 4.72
CA ILE A 122 -0.48 20.51 4.66
C ILE A 122 0.23 21.49 5.62
N PRO A 123 1.45 21.19 6.10
CA PRO A 123 2.28 22.16 6.81
C PRO A 123 2.65 23.33 5.89
N THR A 124 2.63 24.57 6.40
CA THR A 124 3.05 25.75 5.62
C THR A 124 4.50 25.67 5.12
N ASP A 125 5.38 24.98 5.85
CA ASP A 125 6.80 24.83 5.50
C ASP A 125 7.05 23.71 4.45
N TYR A 126 6.00 23.05 3.98
CA TYR A 126 6.06 22.04 2.92
C TYR A 126 5.79 22.65 1.53
N ASP A 127 6.68 22.45 0.56
CA ASP A 127 6.58 23.09 -0.77
C ASP A 127 5.40 22.57 -1.62
N ARG A 128 4.27 23.27 -1.50
CA ARG A 128 3.05 23.10 -2.31
C ARG A 128 3.28 23.33 -3.80
N THR A 129 4.22 24.18 -4.19
CA THR A 129 4.50 24.49 -5.60
C THR A 129 5.19 23.32 -6.27
N ALA A 130 6.25 22.79 -5.64
CA ALA A 130 6.92 21.57 -6.11
C ALA A 130 6.00 20.35 -6.08
N LEU A 131 5.11 20.23 -5.08
CA LEU A 131 4.08 19.19 -5.04
C LEU A 131 3.16 19.28 -6.27
N SER A 132 2.54 20.44 -6.49
CA SER A 132 1.61 20.65 -7.60
C SER A 132 2.28 20.51 -8.97
N ASP A 133 3.52 20.97 -9.16
CA ASP A 133 4.25 20.78 -10.42
C ASP A 133 4.70 19.34 -10.66
N ARG A 134 5.00 18.58 -9.61
CA ARG A 134 5.26 17.13 -9.73
C ARG A 134 3.99 16.36 -10.07
N ILE A 135 2.85 16.75 -9.50
CA ILE A 135 1.54 16.15 -9.79
C ILE A 135 1.05 16.51 -11.19
N ARG A 136 1.28 17.74 -11.68
CA ARG A 136 1.03 18.11 -13.09
C ARG A 136 1.82 17.23 -14.07
N LYS A 137 3.08 16.93 -13.78
CA LYS A 137 3.90 16.01 -14.61
C LYS A 137 3.32 14.58 -14.64
N ILE A 138 2.75 14.11 -13.53
CA ILE A 138 2.07 12.80 -13.42
C ILE A 138 0.67 12.82 -14.09
N ALA A 139 -0.02 13.96 -14.08
CA ALA A 139 -1.33 14.13 -14.72
C ALA A 139 -1.21 14.23 -16.26
N GLY A 140 -0.09 14.75 -16.77
CA GLY A 140 0.16 14.92 -18.20
C GLY A 140 -0.62 16.09 -18.79
N ASP A 141 -1.56 15.78 -19.68
CA ASP A 141 -2.52 16.72 -20.27
C ASP A 141 -3.80 16.88 -19.43
N LYS A 142 -4.06 15.96 -18.49
CA LYS A 142 -5.24 15.99 -17.63
C LYS A 142 -5.21 17.15 -16.62
N PRO A 143 -6.35 17.78 -16.29
CA PRO A 143 -6.41 18.86 -15.32
C PRO A 143 -6.07 18.40 -13.90
N VAL A 144 -5.44 19.29 -13.13
CA VAL A 144 -5.15 19.12 -11.70
C VAL A 144 -5.92 20.16 -10.89
N THR A 145 -6.77 19.71 -9.98
CA THR A 145 -7.53 20.55 -9.05
C THR A 145 -6.83 20.57 -7.70
N ASP A 146 -6.41 21.75 -7.23
CA ASP A 146 -5.79 21.95 -5.92
C ASP A 146 -6.83 22.56 -4.96
N LEU A 147 -7.22 21.79 -3.93
CA LEU A 147 -8.08 22.15 -2.81
C LEU A 147 -7.36 21.90 -1.47
N LEU A 148 -6.03 22.17 -1.44
CA LEU A 148 -5.23 22.08 -0.23
C LEU A 148 -5.32 23.35 0.64
N GLU A 149 -5.35 23.17 1.95
CA GLU A 149 -5.22 24.22 2.96
C GLU A 149 -3.88 24.09 3.68
N GLU A 150 -3.37 25.20 4.23
CA GLU A 150 -2.06 25.26 4.89
C GLU A 150 -2.20 25.66 6.36
N ALA A 151 -1.50 24.97 7.27
CA ALA A 151 -1.42 25.34 8.68
C ALA A 151 0.03 25.43 9.20
N ARG A 152 0.26 26.42 10.06
CA ARG A 152 1.58 26.70 10.66
C ARG A 152 1.83 25.87 11.91
N TYR A 153 2.20 24.61 11.70
CA TYR A 153 2.74 23.71 12.73
C TYR A 153 3.95 22.98 12.14
N ALA A 154 4.85 22.51 13.00
CA ALA A 154 6.02 21.74 12.59
C ALA A 154 5.63 20.51 11.75
N ILE A 155 6.45 20.20 10.75
CA ILE A 155 6.24 19.04 9.87
C ILE A 155 6.36 17.75 10.71
N PRO A 156 5.35 16.85 10.72
CA PRO A 156 5.43 15.61 11.47
C PRO A 156 6.48 14.63 10.94
N ASP A 157 6.97 13.77 11.84
CA ASP A 157 7.80 12.62 11.48
C ASP A 157 7.18 11.76 10.37
N ALA A 158 8.03 11.28 9.48
CA ALA A 158 7.67 10.46 8.32
C ALA A 158 6.62 11.10 7.34
N TRP A 159 6.34 12.41 7.42
CA TRP A 159 5.52 13.12 6.43
C TRP A 159 6.13 13.05 5.02
N TYR A 160 7.40 13.44 4.87
CA TYR A 160 8.11 13.43 3.60
C TYR A 160 8.20 12.03 2.94
N PRO A 161 8.62 10.93 3.62
CA PRO A 161 8.63 9.61 2.99
C PRO A 161 7.23 9.08 2.67
N SER A 162 6.20 9.42 3.47
CA SER A 162 4.80 9.13 3.11
C SER A 162 4.41 9.82 1.80
N MET A 163 4.76 11.10 1.64
CA MET A 163 4.47 11.86 0.42
C MET A 163 5.30 11.39 -0.78
N ALA A 164 6.57 11.03 -0.58
CA ALA A 164 7.44 10.50 -1.62
C ALA A 164 6.94 9.15 -2.15
N TYR A 165 6.49 8.27 -1.26
CA TYR A 165 5.83 7.01 -1.63
C TYR A 165 4.50 7.26 -2.36
N ALA A 166 3.64 8.12 -1.81
CA ALA A 166 2.35 8.46 -2.42
C ALA A 166 2.49 8.99 -3.85
N LEU A 167 3.51 9.81 -4.13
CA LEU A 167 3.78 10.33 -5.47
C LEU A 167 4.39 9.28 -6.43
N ARG A 168 5.17 8.30 -5.93
CA ARG A 168 5.63 7.14 -6.72
C ARG A 168 4.44 6.23 -7.08
N ALA A 169 3.55 5.98 -6.13
CA ALA A 169 2.33 5.20 -6.34
C ALA A 169 1.34 5.92 -7.29
N LEU A 170 1.15 7.23 -7.13
CA LEU A 170 0.26 8.03 -7.97
C LEU A 170 0.58 7.91 -9.46
N ASP A 171 1.86 7.86 -9.81
CA ASP A 171 2.36 7.74 -11.19
C ASP A 171 1.90 6.43 -11.85
N GLN A 172 2.06 5.32 -11.13
CA GLN A 172 1.69 3.97 -11.57
C GLN A 172 0.17 3.70 -11.60
N LEU A 173 -0.64 4.50 -10.88
CA LEU A 173 -2.05 4.20 -10.61
C LEU A 173 -3.02 5.19 -11.28
N PRO A 174 -3.45 4.95 -12.54
CA PRO A 174 -4.28 5.89 -13.31
C PRO A 174 -5.72 6.06 -12.77
N ARG A 175 -6.21 5.13 -11.96
CA ARG A 175 -7.50 5.21 -11.24
C ARG A 175 -7.25 4.84 -9.77
N SER A 176 -7.14 5.85 -8.90
CA SER A 176 -6.80 5.66 -7.49
C SER A 176 -7.30 6.77 -6.57
N LYS A 177 -7.51 6.39 -5.30
CA LYS A 177 -7.56 7.28 -4.14
C LYS A 177 -6.36 6.96 -3.25
N ILE A 178 -5.51 7.93 -3.00
CA ILE A 178 -4.34 7.82 -2.13
C ILE A 178 -4.52 8.77 -0.95
N SER A 179 -4.67 8.22 0.25
CA SER A 179 -4.76 8.98 1.50
C SER A 179 -3.40 8.99 2.19
N VAL A 180 -2.82 10.17 2.38
CA VAL A 180 -1.46 10.40 2.89
C VAL A 180 -1.55 11.09 4.24
N SER A 181 -0.80 10.60 5.22
CA SER A 181 -0.71 11.13 6.59
C SER A 181 0.70 10.88 7.15
N ALA A 182 1.04 11.51 8.27
CA ALA A 182 2.32 11.28 8.95
C ALA A 182 2.54 9.78 9.25
N GLY A 183 3.57 9.18 8.65
CA GLY A 183 3.92 7.77 8.84
C GLY A 183 2.88 6.75 8.34
N ARG A 184 1.87 7.14 7.56
CA ARG A 184 0.85 6.21 7.00
C ARG A 184 0.35 6.64 5.63
N VAL A 185 0.28 5.69 4.70
CA VAL A 185 -0.32 5.86 3.36
C VAL A 185 -1.31 4.74 3.07
N SER A 186 -2.55 5.08 2.71
CA SER A 186 -3.54 4.12 2.24
C SER A 186 -3.86 4.35 0.76
N ILE A 187 -3.85 3.28 -0.03
CA ILE A 187 -4.09 3.28 -1.48
C ILE A 187 -5.29 2.40 -1.79
N GLU A 188 -6.33 2.99 -2.38
CA GLU A 188 -7.43 2.30 -3.04
C GLU A 188 -7.26 2.49 -4.55
N ALA A 189 -7.28 1.42 -5.34
CA ALA A 189 -7.03 1.51 -6.79
C ALA A 189 -7.86 0.54 -7.65
N ILE A 190 -7.98 0.86 -8.94
CA ILE A 190 -8.67 0.04 -9.96
C ILE A 190 -7.71 -0.32 -11.09
N ALA A 191 -7.41 -1.61 -11.20
CA ALA A 191 -6.66 -2.22 -12.29
C ALA A 191 -7.58 -2.70 -13.42
N ASP A 192 -7.06 -2.83 -14.64
CA ASP A 192 -7.79 -3.33 -15.81
C ASP A 192 -7.95 -4.86 -15.82
N SER A 193 -7.08 -5.60 -15.12
CA SER A 193 -7.10 -7.07 -15.08
C SER A 193 -6.52 -7.62 -13.77
N ALA A 194 -6.78 -8.90 -13.50
CA ALA A 194 -6.19 -9.62 -12.36
C ALA A 194 -4.65 -9.68 -12.42
N ASP A 195 -4.07 -9.70 -13.62
CA ASP A 195 -2.61 -9.67 -13.81
C ASP A 195 -2.03 -8.28 -13.53
N GLN A 196 -2.69 -7.22 -14.02
CA GLN A 196 -2.28 -5.85 -13.71
C GLN A 196 -2.43 -5.56 -12.21
N LYS A 197 -3.51 -6.04 -11.55
CA LYS A 197 -3.68 -5.98 -10.08
C LYS A 197 -2.48 -6.58 -9.36
N ARG A 198 -2.11 -7.84 -9.66
CA ARG A 198 -1.01 -8.53 -8.96
C ARG A 198 0.34 -7.86 -9.19
N ARG A 199 0.58 -7.33 -10.40
CA ARG A 199 1.78 -6.54 -10.70
C ARG A 199 1.82 -5.27 -9.85
N LEU A 200 0.75 -4.46 -9.86
CA LEU A 200 0.64 -3.25 -9.06
C LEU A 200 0.77 -3.52 -7.55
N GLU A 201 0.14 -4.57 -7.01
CA GLU A 201 0.27 -4.94 -5.59
C GLU A 201 1.71 -5.31 -5.22
N SER A 202 2.42 -6.04 -6.09
CA SER A 202 3.84 -6.37 -5.89
C SER A 202 4.74 -5.14 -6.01
N ASP A 203 4.54 -4.31 -7.03
CA ASP A 203 5.36 -3.13 -7.32
C ASP A 203 5.23 -2.09 -6.19
N LEU A 204 4.00 -1.85 -5.72
CA LEU A 204 3.72 -0.96 -4.59
C LEU A 204 4.26 -1.48 -3.26
N ALA A 205 4.30 -2.81 -3.06
CA ALA A 205 4.89 -3.42 -1.88
C ALA A 205 6.43 -3.28 -1.87
N ARG A 206 7.10 -3.46 -3.03
CA ARG A 206 8.57 -3.25 -3.15
C ARG A 206 8.98 -1.79 -2.95
N LEU A 207 8.08 -0.83 -3.21
CA LEU A 207 8.32 0.60 -3.04
C LEU A 207 8.06 1.13 -1.62
N ALA A 208 7.52 0.31 -0.71
CA ALA A 208 7.06 0.76 0.62
C ALA A 208 8.24 1.18 1.54
N PRO A 209 8.21 2.38 2.16
CA PRO A 209 9.25 2.80 3.11
C PRO A 209 9.19 2.01 4.42
N THR A 210 10.36 1.73 5.02
CA THR A 210 10.48 1.00 6.30
C THR A 210 9.88 1.74 7.51
N ASN A 211 9.67 3.06 7.39
CA ASN A 211 9.11 3.92 8.43
C ASN A 211 7.69 4.44 8.10
N VAL A 212 6.98 3.83 7.15
CA VAL A 212 5.62 4.22 6.76
C VAL A 212 4.70 3.01 6.76
N ALA A 213 3.60 3.08 7.51
CA ALA A 213 2.54 2.08 7.49
C ALA A 213 1.75 2.19 6.17
N VAL A 214 2.04 1.30 5.24
CA VAL A 214 1.38 1.24 3.92
C VAL A 214 0.24 0.22 3.93
N SER A 215 -0.94 0.63 3.46
CA SER A 215 -2.07 -0.26 3.15
C SER A 215 -2.51 -0.11 1.70
N VAL A 216 -2.53 -1.20 0.93
CA VAL A 216 -2.89 -1.20 -0.50
C VAL A 216 -4.08 -2.12 -0.73
N THR A 217 -5.12 -1.60 -1.40
CA THR A 217 -6.30 -2.35 -1.84
C THR A 217 -6.49 -2.11 -3.34
N VAL A 218 -6.08 -3.07 -4.18
CA VAL A 218 -6.34 -3.00 -5.62
C VAL A 218 -7.54 -3.88 -5.98
N SER A 219 -8.49 -3.29 -6.70
CA SER A 219 -9.61 -4.00 -7.32
C SER A 219 -9.33 -4.25 -8.81
N ALA A 220 -9.93 -5.29 -9.38
CA ALA A 220 -9.89 -5.56 -10.82
C ALA A 220 -11.25 -6.09 -11.28
N PRO A 221 -11.71 -5.77 -12.51
CA PRO A 221 -12.89 -6.38 -13.08
C PRO A 221 -12.63 -7.88 -13.31
N ARG A 222 -13.66 -8.71 -13.08
CA ARG A 222 -13.60 -10.14 -13.41
C ARG A 222 -13.61 -10.30 -14.93
N PRO A 223 -12.77 -11.18 -15.51
CA PRO A 223 -12.74 -11.41 -16.95
C PRO A 223 -14.09 -11.94 -17.43
N VAL A 224 -14.56 -11.48 -18.59
CA VAL A 224 -15.68 -12.12 -19.29
C VAL A 224 -15.12 -13.25 -20.14
N ILE A 225 -15.65 -14.46 -20.00
CA ILE A 225 -15.29 -15.62 -20.82
C ILE A 225 -16.52 -16.17 -21.53
N SER A 226 -16.35 -16.66 -22.76
CA SER A 226 -17.37 -17.34 -23.54
C SER A 226 -16.64 -18.22 -24.58
N PRO A 227 -16.88 -19.54 -24.64
CA PRO A 227 -17.84 -20.30 -23.83
C PRO A 227 -17.40 -20.46 -22.37
N PHE A 228 -18.34 -20.34 -21.44
CA PHE A 228 -18.10 -20.57 -20.01
C PHE A 228 -17.87 -22.07 -19.79
N THR A 229 -16.63 -22.46 -19.45
CA THR A 229 -16.20 -23.87 -19.56
C THR A 229 -15.65 -24.40 -18.23
N THR A 230 -16.03 -25.63 -17.85
CA THR A 230 -15.35 -26.40 -16.80
C THR A 230 -15.24 -27.86 -17.22
N ARG A 231 -14.03 -28.40 -17.10
CA ARG A 231 -13.68 -29.77 -17.50
C ARG A 231 -12.97 -30.49 -16.37
N PHE A 232 -13.63 -31.49 -15.82
CA PHE A 232 -13.12 -32.35 -14.75
C PHE A 232 -12.81 -33.75 -15.30
N VAL A 233 -11.70 -34.34 -14.86
CA VAL A 233 -11.26 -35.67 -15.30
C VAL A 233 -10.80 -36.51 -14.12
N LEU A 234 -11.34 -37.72 -13.98
CA LEU A 234 -10.92 -38.75 -13.04
C LEU A 234 -10.31 -39.92 -13.81
N GLU A 235 -8.99 -40.07 -13.73
CA GLU A 235 -8.22 -41.00 -14.56
C GLU A 235 -7.23 -41.79 -13.70
N ASN A 236 -7.45 -43.11 -13.59
CA ASN A 236 -6.66 -44.00 -12.72
C ASN A 236 -6.61 -43.53 -11.25
N GLY A 237 -7.76 -43.16 -10.68
CA GLY A 237 -7.88 -42.69 -9.29
C GLY A 237 -7.30 -41.29 -9.03
N ARG A 238 -6.84 -40.57 -10.06
CA ARG A 238 -6.39 -39.18 -9.95
C ARG A 238 -7.40 -38.25 -10.61
N ALA A 239 -8.08 -37.46 -9.78
CA ALA A 239 -8.91 -36.35 -10.23
C ALA A 239 -8.06 -35.11 -10.54
N ARG A 240 -8.51 -34.32 -11.52
CA ARG A 240 -7.98 -33.00 -11.87
C ARG A 240 -9.04 -32.17 -12.59
N PHE A 241 -8.85 -30.86 -12.61
CA PHE A 241 -9.46 -30.01 -13.62
C PHE A 241 -8.50 -29.86 -14.80
N ASP A 242 -8.98 -30.15 -16.02
CA ASP A 242 -8.31 -29.68 -17.24
C ASP A 242 -8.66 -28.18 -17.48
N ALA A 243 -9.83 -27.72 -17.00
CA ALA A 243 -10.25 -26.32 -16.92
C ALA A 243 -11.28 -26.14 -15.80
N CYS A 244 -11.30 -25.00 -15.10
CA CYS A 244 -12.39 -24.65 -14.18
C CYS A 244 -12.70 -23.14 -14.21
N ALA A 245 -13.99 -22.81 -14.22
CA ALA A 245 -14.53 -21.45 -14.13
C ALA A 245 -15.73 -21.44 -13.19
N ALA A 246 -15.89 -20.33 -12.46
CA ALA A 246 -17.01 -20.11 -11.54
C ALA A 246 -17.45 -18.64 -11.60
N ASP A 247 -18.73 -18.38 -11.35
CA ASP A 247 -19.32 -17.04 -11.39
C ASP A 247 -19.28 -16.34 -10.01
N THR A 248 -19.07 -17.11 -8.95
CA THR A 248 -19.04 -16.68 -7.55
C THR A 248 -18.10 -17.57 -6.73
N GLU A 249 -17.56 -17.03 -5.63
CA GLU A 249 -16.79 -17.80 -4.64
C GLU A 249 -17.61 -18.95 -4.03
N ALA A 250 -18.93 -18.79 -3.93
CA ALA A 250 -19.84 -19.84 -3.47
C ALA A 250 -19.95 -21.01 -4.47
N ALA A 251 -20.04 -20.70 -5.77
CA ALA A 251 -20.00 -21.72 -6.82
C ALA A 251 -18.62 -22.41 -6.88
N GLU A 252 -17.53 -21.64 -6.79
CA GLU A 252 -16.17 -22.19 -6.70
C GLU A 252 -16.02 -23.17 -5.53
N ALA A 253 -16.41 -22.76 -4.31
CA ALA A 253 -16.34 -23.61 -3.12
C ALA A 253 -17.14 -24.91 -3.29
N LYS A 254 -18.31 -24.86 -3.94
CA LYS A 254 -19.14 -26.04 -4.22
C LYS A 254 -18.50 -26.97 -5.26
N ILE A 255 -17.92 -26.41 -6.31
CA ILE A 255 -17.20 -27.15 -7.37
C ILE A 255 -15.95 -27.83 -6.80
N VAL A 256 -15.14 -27.10 -6.02
CA VAL A 256 -13.92 -27.62 -5.40
C VAL A 256 -14.24 -28.70 -4.36
N ALA A 257 -15.31 -28.53 -3.56
CA ALA A 257 -15.76 -29.57 -2.62
C ALA A 257 -16.12 -30.87 -3.35
N ALA A 258 -16.93 -30.81 -4.42
CA ALA A 258 -17.28 -31.99 -5.21
C ALA A 258 -16.05 -32.66 -5.85
N ALA A 259 -15.06 -31.88 -6.27
CA ALA A 259 -13.82 -32.39 -6.85
C ALA A 259 -12.91 -33.06 -5.81
N VAL A 260 -12.79 -32.48 -4.60
CA VAL A 260 -12.09 -33.10 -3.46
C VAL A 260 -12.75 -34.42 -3.06
N ASP A 261 -14.09 -34.45 -2.99
CA ASP A 261 -14.86 -35.68 -2.79
C ASP A 261 -14.60 -36.71 -3.89
N ALA A 262 -14.39 -36.28 -5.14
CA ALA A 262 -14.02 -37.14 -6.27
C ALA A 262 -12.52 -37.51 -6.33
N GLY A 263 -11.73 -37.16 -5.32
CA GLY A 263 -10.33 -37.57 -5.16
C GLY A 263 -9.29 -36.55 -5.62
N LEU A 264 -9.64 -35.26 -5.73
CA LEU A 264 -8.69 -34.19 -6.07
C LEU A 264 -7.67 -34.01 -4.93
N GLN A 265 -6.39 -33.88 -5.28
CA GLN A 265 -5.30 -33.71 -4.33
C GLN A 265 -4.63 -32.34 -4.49
N GLY A 266 -4.33 -31.68 -3.36
CA GLY A 266 -3.74 -30.34 -3.32
C GLY A 266 -4.78 -29.23 -3.19
N LYS A 267 -4.35 -27.97 -3.36
CA LYS A 267 -5.25 -26.82 -3.48
C LYS A 267 -5.62 -26.63 -4.95
N ALA A 268 -6.90 -26.44 -5.23
CA ALA A 268 -7.40 -25.99 -6.53
C ALA A 268 -8.25 -24.74 -6.35
N SER A 269 -8.28 -23.91 -7.38
CA SER A 269 -9.10 -22.71 -7.50
C SER A 269 -9.62 -22.60 -8.93
N CYS A 270 -10.83 -22.08 -9.11
CA CYS A 270 -11.47 -21.90 -10.40
C CYS A 270 -11.35 -20.43 -10.85
N LEU A 271 -11.37 -20.17 -12.15
CA LEU A 271 -11.32 -18.80 -12.66
C LEU A 271 -12.65 -18.09 -12.36
N LEU A 272 -12.63 -17.12 -11.44
CA LEU A 272 -13.79 -16.28 -11.12
C LEU A 272 -14.07 -15.29 -12.27
N ALA A 273 -15.08 -15.61 -13.07
CA ALA A 273 -15.35 -14.96 -14.36
C ALA A 273 -16.82 -14.53 -14.53
N LEU A 274 -17.05 -13.68 -15.52
CA LEU A 274 -18.36 -13.29 -16.04
C LEU A 274 -18.66 -14.06 -17.34
N GLY A 275 -19.93 -14.08 -17.76
CA GLY A 275 -20.37 -14.84 -18.94
C GLY A 275 -21.05 -16.17 -18.63
N VAL A 276 -21.34 -16.45 -17.35
CA VAL A 276 -22.01 -17.69 -16.91
C VAL A 276 -23.41 -17.85 -17.55
N PRO A 277 -23.80 -19.05 -18.02
CA PRO A 277 -25.11 -19.29 -18.64
C PRO A 277 -26.27 -19.31 -17.64
N SER A 278 -26.01 -19.65 -16.36
CA SER A 278 -27.01 -19.73 -15.29
C SER A 278 -26.35 -19.55 -13.92
N GLY A 279 -27.08 -18.95 -12.98
CA GLY A 279 -26.68 -18.92 -11.56
C GLY A 279 -26.66 -20.30 -10.87
N THR A 280 -27.15 -21.35 -11.54
CA THR A 280 -27.04 -22.76 -11.08
C THR A 280 -25.80 -23.49 -11.62
N TRP A 281 -24.85 -22.78 -12.25
CA TRP A 281 -23.62 -23.38 -12.80
C TRP A 281 -22.84 -24.22 -11.79
N GLY A 282 -22.64 -23.70 -10.58
CA GLY A 282 -21.95 -24.43 -9.50
C GLY A 282 -22.66 -25.73 -9.08
N ASP A 283 -23.98 -25.81 -9.28
CA ASP A 283 -24.77 -27.01 -9.01
C ASP A 283 -24.59 -28.05 -10.11
N ALA A 284 -24.75 -27.63 -11.38
CA ALA A 284 -24.60 -28.49 -12.55
C ALA A 284 -23.19 -29.10 -12.64
N VAL A 285 -22.14 -28.31 -12.38
CA VAL A 285 -20.75 -28.79 -12.32
C VAL A 285 -20.57 -29.78 -11.16
N ALA A 286 -21.05 -29.48 -9.95
CA ALA A 286 -20.87 -30.35 -8.79
C ALA A 286 -21.58 -31.71 -8.94
N LEU A 287 -22.80 -31.71 -9.48
CA LEU A 287 -23.55 -32.93 -9.83
C LEU A 287 -22.82 -33.76 -10.89
N SER A 288 -22.31 -33.10 -11.93
CA SER A 288 -21.53 -33.74 -13.00
C SER A 288 -20.24 -34.40 -12.49
N ILE A 289 -19.54 -33.75 -11.55
CA ILE A 289 -18.34 -34.30 -10.91
C ILE A 289 -18.69 -35.52 -10.03
N LYS A 290 -19.80 -35.47 -9.29
CA LYS A 290 -20.32 -36.61 -8.52
C LYS A 290 -20.66 -37.80 -9.41
N ALA A 291 -21.26 -37.59 -10.58
CA ALA A 291 -21.51 -38.64 -11.56
C ALA A 291 -20.20 -39.29 -12.08
N VAL A 292 -19.17 -38.50 -12.38
CA VAL A 292 -17.84 -39.03 -12.77
C VAL A 292 -17.21 -39.88 -11.65
N LYS A 293 -17.37 -39.50 -10.39
CA LYS A 293 -16.95 -40.30 -9.22
C LYS A 293 -17.71 -41.63 -9.13
N GLU A 294 -19.03 -41.61 -9.36
CA GLU A 294 -19.90 -42.79 -9.26
C GLU A 294 -19.71 -43.80 -10.40
N LEU A 295 -19.29 -43.33 -11.59
CA LEU A 295 -18.80 -44.19 -12.70
C LEU A 295 -17.42 -44.82 -12.41
N GLY A 296 -16.72 -44.39 -11.36
CA GLY A 296 -15.37 -44.83 -11.01
C GLY A 296 -14.23 -44.24 -11.86
N GLY A 297 -14.56 -43.54 -12.95
CA GLY A 297 -13.60 -42.88 -13.84
C GLY A 297 -14.26 -42.33 -15.11
N GLY A 298 -13.62 -41.33 -15.70
CA GLY A 298 -14.11 -40.64 -16.90
C GLY A 298 -13.75 -39.16 -16.94
N ALA A 299 -14.41 -38.43 -17.82
CA ALA A 299 -14.31 -36.98 -17.93
C ALA A 299 -15.69 -36.37 -18.11
N VAL A 300 -15.93 -35.18 -17.55
CA VAL A 300 -17.10 -34.36 -17.86
C VAL A 300 -16.66 -32.96 -18.24
N THR A 301 -17.29 -32.40 -19.27
CA THR A 301 -17.09 -31.04 -19.74
C THR A 301 -18.44 -30.33 -19.75
N LEU A 302 -18.56 -29.23 -19.03
CA LEU A 302 -19.65 -28.29 -19.16
C LEU A 302 -19.15 -27.11 -19.99
N THR A 303 -19.89 -26.75 -21.03
CA THR A 303 -19.58 -25.68 -21.98
C THR A 303 -20.87 -24.91 -22.23
N ASP A 304 -21.01 -23.74 -21.61
CA ASP A 304 -22.27 -23.01 -21.51
C ASP A 304 -23.41 -23.94 -21.02
N ALA A 305 -24.45 -24.20 -21.82
CA ALA A 305 -25.56 -25.09 -21.45
C ALA A 305 -25.29 -26.59 -21.71
N ASP A 306 -24.26 -26.94 -22.49
CA ASP A 306 -24.00 -28.32 -22.91
C ASP A 306 -23.16 -29.08 -21.86
N VAL A 307 -23.64 -30.25 -21.43
CA VAL A 307 -22.94 -31.15 -20.49
C VAL A 307 -22.51 -32.43 -21.22
N SER A 308 -21.21 -32.58 -21.49
CA SER A 308 -20.63 -33.72 -22.20
C SER A 308 -19.94 -34.67 -21.21
N LEU A 309 -20.53 -35.86 -20.98
CA LEU A 309 -20.04 -36.86 -20.03
C LEU A 309 -19.47 -38.08 -20.77
N VAL A 310 -18.19 -38.36 -20.58
CA VAL A 310 -17.50 -39.52 -21.18
C VAL A 310 -17.03 -40.46 -20.08
N ALA A 311 -17.67 -41.63 -19.98
CA ALA A 311 -17.31 -42.65 -18.99
C ALA A 311 -15.98 -43.34 -19.35
N GLN A 312 -15.31 -43.94 -18.35
CA GLN A 312 -14.12 -44.75 -18.61
C GLN A 312 -14.46 -45.97 -19.48
N GLN A 313 -13.59 -46.30 -20.44
CA GLN A 313 -13.72 -47.51 -21.25
C GLN A 313 -13.73 -48.75 -20.35
N GLY A 314 -14.76 -49.59 -20.47
CA GLY A 314 -14.95 -50.77 -19.62
C GLY A 314 -15.78 -50.52 -18.35
N THR A 315 -16.35 -49.33 -18.17
CA THR A 315 -17.44 -49.12 -17.19
C THR A 315 -18.62 -50.02 -17.52
N ASP A 316 -19.27 -50.57 -16.49
CA ASP A 316 -20.47 -51.41 -16.66
C ASP A 316 -21.64 -50.62 -17.28
N GLN A 317 -22.39 -51.25 -18.18
CA GLN A 317 -23.48 -50.60 -18.91
C GLN A 317 -24.65 -50.23 -17.99
N ALA A 318 -25.02 -51.09 -17.03
CA ALA A 318 -26.14 -50.79 -16.13
C ALA A 318 -25.76 -49.72 -15.09
N LEU A 319 -24.50 -49.69 -14.65
CA LEU A 319 -23.96 -48.57 -13.86
C LEU A 319 -23.98 -47.26 -14.66
N PHE A 320 -23.55 -47.30 -15.92
CA PHE A 320 -23.56 -46.14 -16.81
C PHE A 320 -24.97 -45.60 -17.03
N ASP A 321 -25.90 -46.46 -17.47
CA ASP A 321 -27.30 -46.08 -17.73
C ASP A 321 -27.97 -45.51 -16.47
N LYS A 322 -27.69 -46.10 -15.28
CA LYS A 322 -28.19 -45.58 -14.00
C LYS A 322 -27.64 -44.19 -13.69
N VAL A 323 -26.32 -44.00 -13.68
CA VAL A 323 -25.69 -42.74 -13.27
C VAL A 323 -25.99 -41.62 -14.27
N VAL A 324 -26.10 -41.94 -15.56
CA VAL A 324 -26.58 -40.99 -16.59
C VAL A 324 -28.01 -40.57 -16.31
N GLY A 325 -28.92 -41.52 -16.03
CA GLY A 325 -30.31 -41.20 -15.70
C GLY A 325 -30.46 -40.40 -14.39
N GLU A 326 -29.69 -40.72 -13.35
CA GLU A 326 -29.68 -39.97 -12.10
C GLU A 326 -29.08 -38.56 -12.25
N LEU A 327 -28.12 -38.36 -13.15
CA LEU A 327 -27.59 -37.03 -13.49
C LEU A 327 -28.59 -36.20 -14.31
N ASP A 328 -29.19 -36.80 -15.35
CA ASP A 328 -30.14 -36.14 -16.26
C ASP A 328 -31.36 -35.59 -15.50
N ASN A 329 -31.89 -36.36 -14.54
CA ASN A 329 -33.00 -35.93 -13.67
C ASN A 329 -32.59 -34.96 -12.55
N ALA A 330 -31.29 -34.74 -12.32
CA ALA A 330 -30.77 -33.85 -11.26
C ALA A 330 -30.20 -32.54 -11.79
N LEU A 331 -29.84 -32.47 -13.08
CA LEU A 331 -29.37 -31.25 -13.73
C LEU A 331 -30.49 -30.19 -13.79
N PRO A 332 -30.18 -28.88 -13.61
CA PRO A 332 -31.18 -27.82 -13.79
C PRO A 332 -31.62 -27.70 -15.26
N ASP A 333 -32.91 -27.40 -15.49
CA ASP A 333 -33.64 -27.40 -16.78
C ASP A 333 -32.93 -26.78 -18.01
N LEU A 334 -31.96 -25.88 -17.80
CA LEU A 334 -31.18 -25.25 -18.87
C LEU A 334 -30.12 -26.20 -19.48
N PHE A 335 -29.61 -27.15 -18.69
CA PHE A 335 -28.44 -27.96 -19.04
C PHE A 335 -28.83 -29.22 -19.81
N VAL A 336 -28.15 -29.48 -20.93
CA VAL A 336 -28.43 -30.62 -21.80
C VAL A 336 -27.34 -31.67 -21.66
N LEU A 337 -27.69 -32.86 -21.14
CA LEU A 337 -26.75 -33.96 -20.96
C LEU A 337 -26.54 -34.75 -22.26
N LYS A 338 -25.28 -34.94 -22.62
CA LYS A 338 -24.82 -35.84 -23.66
C LYS A 338 -23.78 -36.81 -23.08
N ALA A 339 -24.25 -37.97 -22.65
CA ALA A 339 -23.39 -39.04 -22.17
C ALA A 339 -22.83 -39.89 -23.32
N THR A 340 -21.66 -40.50 -23.14
CA THR A 340 -21.05 -41.46 -24.08
C THR A 340 -20.19 -42.47 -23.32
N LEU A 341 -20.43 -43.77 -23.55
CA LEU A 341 -19.58 -44.87 -23.12
C LEU A 341 -18.68 -45.31 -24.31
N PRO A 342 -17.35 -45.13 -24.26
CA PRO A 342 -16.46 -45.52 -25.36
C PRO A 342 -16.42 -47.03 -25.56
N GLN A 343 -16.83 -47.50 -26.74
CA GLN A 343 -16.67 -48.90 -27.13
C GLN A 343 -15.19 -49.25 -27.40
N PRO A 344 -14.74 -50.49 -27.12
CA PRO A 344 -13.38 -50.91 -27.44
C PRO A 344 -13.11 -50.84 -28.95
N GLN A 345 -12.16 -50.00 -29.36
CA GLN A 345 -11.78 -49.92 -30.77
C GLN A 345 -11.05 -51.19 -31.20
N THR A 346 -11.58 -51.87 -32.23
CA THR A 346 -10.82 -52.86 -32.99
C THR A 346 -9.63 -52.16 -33.63
N VAL A 347 -8.41 -52.55 -33.23
CA VAL A 347 -7.18 -51.90 -33.69
C VAL A 347 -7.04 -52.05 -35.20
N GLN A 348 -7.24 -50.95 -35.94
CA GLN A 348 -6.87 -50.89 -37.35
C GLN A 348 -5.34 -50.75 -37.46
N THR A 349 -4.66 -51.89 -37.45
CA THR A 349 -3.25 -51.99 -37.84
C THR A 349 -3.13 -51.69 -39.33
N ASP A 350 -2.73 -50.47 -39.71
CA ASP A 350 -1.93 -50.21 -40.92
C ASP A 350 -1.36 -48.78 -41.06
N SER A 351 -1.47 -47.92 -40.05
CA SER A 351 -0.53 -46.79 -39.93
C SER A 351 -0.07 -46.60 -38.49
N GLY A 352 1.25 -46.48 -38.28
CA GLY A 352 1.80 -46.05 -36.98
C GLY A 352 1.23 -44.69 -36.58
N PRO A 353 1.25 -44.31 -35.29
CA PRO A 353 0.33 -43.32 -34.74
C PRO A 353 0.33 -42.00 -35.52
N GLN A 354 -0.86 -41.50 -35.81
CA GLN A 354 -1.06 -40.23 -36.52
C GLN A 354 -0.92 -39.11 -35.50
N GLU A 355 0.23 -38.43 -35.52
CA GLU A 355 0.59 -37.45 -34.50
C GLU A 355 1.19 -36.20 -35.16
N PHE A 356 0.78 -35.06 -34.63
CA PHE A 356 1.41 -33.75 -34.83
C PHE A 356 1.71 -33.19 -33.45
N GLY A 357 2.82 -32.49 -33.27
CA GLY A 357 3.12 -31.88 -31.98
C GLY A 357 4.27 -30.90 -32.02
N ALA A 358 4.27 -29.96 -31.10
CA ALA A 358 5.31 -28.95 -30.98
C ALA A 358 5.76 -28.79 -29.52
N VAL A 359 7.01 -28.39 -29.34
CA VAL A 359 7.65 -28.18 -28.04
C VAL A 359 8.21 -26.76 -28.02
N LEU A 360 7.80 -25.96 -27.03
CA LEU A 360 8.31 -24.62 -26.73
C LEU A 360 9.22 -24.71 -25.50
N THR A 361 10.48 -24.30 -25.63
CA THR A 361 11.43 -24.22 -24.51
C THR A 361 11.45 -22.83 -23.88
N SER A 362 11.92 -22.73 -22.63
CA SER A 362 11.97 -21.48 -21.84
C SER A 362 12.83 -20.36 -22.45
N ASP A 363 13.63 -20.67 -23.47
CA ASP A 363 14.42 -19.71 -24.26
C ASP A 363 13.72 -19.28 -25.56
N GLY A 364 12.42 -19.57 -25.70
CA GLY A 364 11.55 -19.13 -26.79
C GLY A 364 11.60 -19.98 -28.06
N LYS A 365 12.44 -21.03 -28.12
CA LYS A 365 12.57 -21.87 -29.31
C LYS A 365 11.42 -22.86 -29.43
N VAL A 366 10.96 -23.11 -30.66
CA VAL A 366 9.89 -24.06 -30.97
C VAL A 366 10.35 -25.13 -31.95
N THR A 367 10.31 -26.39 -31.54
CA THR A 367 10.44 -27.53 -32.45
C THR A 367 9.04 -28.04 -32.82
N VAL A 368 8.67 -27.99 -34.10
CA VAL A 368 7.40 -28.48 -34.64
C VAL A 368 7.65 -29.83 -35.32
N SER A 369 6.81 -30.83 -35.09
CA SER A 369 7.08 -32.22 -35.47
C SER A 369 5.82 -33.00 -35.86
N GLY A 370 6.02 -34.16 -36.50
CA GLY A 370 4.94 -35.09 -36.83
C GLY A 370 4.48 -35.03 -38.28
N LYS A 371 3.27 -35.52 -38.55
CA LYS A 371 2.76 -35.76 -39.91
C LYS A 371 1.88 -34.62 -40.41
N LEU A 372 1.99 -34.28 -41.70
CA LEU A 372 1.13 -33.30 -42.40
C LEU A 372 0.72 -33.86 -43.78
N PRO A 373 -0.45 -33.49 -44.34
CA PRO A 373 -1.02 -34.17 -45.52
C PRO A 373 -0.26 -33.93 -46.82
N ASP A 374 0.27 -32.72 -47.03
CA ASP A 374 0.94 -32.28 -48.24
C ASP A 374 1.97 -31.15 -47.97
N ASP A 375 2.81 -30.86 -48.96
CA ASP A 375 3.85 -29.81 -48.87
C ASP A 375 3.28 -28.39 -48.69
N ARG A 376 2.06 -28.12 -49.20
CA ARG A 376 1.41 -26.82 -49.07
C ARG A 376 1.01 -26.57 -47.61
N THR A 377 0.48 -27.60 -46.96
CA THR A 377 0.14 -27.61 -45.55
C THR A 377 1.41 -27.53 -44.70
N ASN A 378 2.49 -28.20 -45.10
CA ASN A 378 3.79 -28.08 -44.43
C ASN A 378 4.33 -26.63 -44.47
N ALA A 379 4.28 -25.99 -45.64
CA ALA A 379 4.67 -24.58 -45.80
C ALA A 379 3.75 -23.63 -45.00
N LEU A 380 2.42 -23.88 -45.00
CA LEU A 380 1.45 -23.12 -44.21
C LEU A 380 1.75 -23.20 -42.70
N VAL A 381 2.01 -24.41 -42.19
CA VAL A 381 2.32 -24.63 -40.77
C VAL A 381 3.66 -23.98 -40.39
N ASN A 382 4.68 -24.02 -41.27
CA ASN A 382 5.93 -23.27 -41.05
C ASN A 382 5.68 -21.77 -40.93
N VAL A 383 5.03 -21.15 -41.94
CA VAL A 383 4.74 -19.71 -41.94
C VAL A 383 3.87 -19.30 -40.74
N TYR A 384 2.98 -20.18 -40.28
CA TYR A 384 2.18 -19.94 -39.08
C TYR A 384 3.01 -20.00 -37.78
N ALA A 385 3.95 -20.93 -37.68
CA ALA A 385 4.88 -21.00 -36.56
C ALA A 385 5.82 -19.78 -36.53
N ASP A 386 6.42 -19.42 -37.67
CA ASP A 386 7.29 -18.25 -37.81
C ASP A 386 6.58 -16.96 -37.36
N ALA A 387 5.30 -16.80 -37.75
CA ALA A 387 4.46 -15.66 -37.40
C ALA A 387 4.00 -15.64 -35.93
N ARG A 388 4.28 -16.68 -35.14
CA ARG A 388 3.89 -16.77 -33.71
C ARG A 388 5.06 -16.82 -32.74
N PHE A 389 6.17 -17.43 -33.14
CA PHE A 389 7.33 -17.65 -32.28
C PHE A 389 8.59 -16.91 -32.77
N GLY A 390 8.54 -16.33 -33.98
CA GLY A 390 9.68 -15.70 -34.65
C GLY A 390 10.47 -16.70 -35.49
N HIS A 391 10.80 -16.33 -36.72
CA HIS A 391 11.45 -17.21 -37.71
C HIS A 391 12.73 -17.89 -37.18
N ASP A 392 13.62 -17.14 -36.54
CA ASP A 392 14.90 -17.66 -36.02
C ASP A 392 14.75 -18.66 -34.85
N ASN A 393 13.54 -18.77 -34.27
CA ASN A 393 13.23 -19.65 -33.15
C ASN A 393 12.56 -20.97 -33.58
N VAL A 394 12.11 -21.09 -34.83
CA VAL A 394 11.29 -22.23 -35.31
C VAL A 394 12.16 -23.29 -35.98
N THR A 395 11.95 -24.56 -35.62
CA THR A 395 12.59 -25.72 -36.25
C THR A 395 11.54 -26.74 -36.68
N MET A 396 11.38 -26.93 -37.99
CA MET A 396 10.47 -27.93 -38.56
C MET A 396 11.14 -29.31 -38.65
N GLN A 397 10.54 -30.30 -37.99
CA GLN A 397 10.86 -31.73 -38.01
C GLN A 397 9.63 -32.54 -38.46
N THR A 398 8.84 -31.96 -39.35
CA THR A 398 7.62 -32.54 -39.92
C THR A 398 7.92 -33.51 -41.08
N ARG A 399 6.94 -34.36 -41.40
CA ARG A 399 6.99 -35.25 -42.57
C ARG A 399 5.64 -35.24 -43.31
N VAL A 400 5.69 -35.10 -44.63
CA VAL A 400 4.50 -35.23 -45.48
C VAL A 400 4.07 -36.71 -45.55
N VAL A 401 2.79 -36.96 -45.27
CA VAL A 401 2.13 -38.28 -45.31
C VAL A 401 0.71 -38.09 -45.83
N PRO A 402 0.37 -38.54 -47.04
CA PRO A 402 -0.99 -38.41 -47.59
C PRO A 402 -1.99 -39.31 -46.85
N GLY A 403 -3.29 -38.99 -46.98
CA GLY A 403 -4.38 -39.79 -46.38
C GLY A 403 -4.68 -39.49 -44.90
N LEU A 404 -4.18 -38.37 -44.36
CA LEU A 404 -4.60 -37.86 -43.05
C LEU A 404 -6.02 -37.25 -43.12
N PRO A 405 -6.76 -37.16 -41.99
CA PRO A 405 -8.12 -36.60 -41.98
C PRO A 405 -8.18 -35.14 -42.46
N GLU A 406 -9.30 -34.73 -43.07
CA GLU A 406 -9.47 -33.35 -43.60
C GLU A 406 -9.32 -32.26 -42.52
N THR A 407 -9.70 -32.56 -41.27
CA THR A 407 -9.56 -31.63 -40.12
C THR A 407 -8.12 -31.53 -39.59
N TRP A 408 -7.17 -32.30 -40.12
CA TRP A 408 -5.81 -32.39 -39.58
C TRP A 408 -5.04 -31.07 -39.63
N THR A 409 -5.18 -30.31 -40.72
CA THR A 409 -4.58 -28.98 -40.85
C THR A 409 -5.09 -28.01 -39.78
N ILE A 410 -6.40 -28.04 -39.48
CA ILE A 410 -7.00 -27.19 -38.46
C ILE A 410 -6.48 -27.58 -37.06
N ARG A 411 -6.36 -28.88 -36.77
CA ARG A 411 -5.74 -29.39 -35.53
C ARG A 411 -4.28 -28.96 -35.37
N ALA A 412 -3.50 -28.98 -36.45
CA ALA A 412 -2.10 -28.56 -36.41
C ALA A 412 -1.95 -27.07 -36.09
N LEU A 413 -2.76 -26.20 -36.73
CA LEU A 413 -2.75 -24.77 -36.47
C LEU A 413 -3.27 -24.43 -35.06
N ALA A 414 -4.39 -25.04 -34.63
CA ALA A 414 -4.94 -24.89 -33.29
C ALA A 414 -4.00 -25.41 -32.18
N SER A 415 -3.13 -26.38 -32.50
CA SER A 415 -2.08 -26.85 -31.59
C SER A 415 -1.00 -25.78 -31.39
N LEU A 416 -0.52 -25.16 -32.49
CA LEU A 416 0.45 -24.06 -32.40
C LEU A 416 -0.14 -22.83 -31.69
N ASP A 417 -1.42 -22.53 -31.93
CA ASP A 417 -2.15 -21.50 -31.19
C ASP A 417 -2.17 -21.76 -29.68
N ALA A 418 -2.50 -22.98 -29.26
CA ALA A 418 -2.54 -23.36 -27.85
C ALA A 418 -1.15 -23.32 -27.20
N LEU A 419 -0.10 -23.71 -27.93
CA LEU A 419 1.29 -23.59 -27.47
C LEU A 419 1.72 -22.12 -27.31
N ALA A 420 1.22 -21.22 -28.15
CA ALA A 420 1.47 -19.77 -28.08
C ALA A 420 0.76 -19.06 -26.89
N LYS A 421 0.07 -19.80 -26.02
CA LYS A 421 -0.48 -19.32 -24.73
C LYS A 421 0.38 -19.73 -23.52
N LEU A 422 1.51 -20.39 -23.76
CA LEU A 422 2.44 -20.89 -22.76
C LEU A 422 3.78 -20.14 -22.85
N THR A 423 4.51 -20.07 -21.74
CA THR A 423 5.90 -19.56 -21.69
C THR A 423 6.91 -20.68 -21.97
N GLU A 424 6.57 -21.91 -21.60
CA GLU A 424 7.25 -23.14 -22.00
C GLU A 424 6.23 -24.29 -22.01
N GLY A 425 6.40 -25.30 -22.86
CA GLY A 425 5.46 -26.42 -22.89
C GLY A 425 5.52 -27.31 -24.12
N THR A 426 4.48 -28.13 -24.24
CA THR A 426 4.31 -29.13 -25.28
C THR A 426 2.84 -29.17 -25.72
N VAL A 427 2.63 -29.44 -27.01
CA VAL A 427 1.33 -29.77 -27.57
C VAL A 427 1.44 -31.02 -28.43
N LYS A 428 0.42 -31.89 -28.36
CA LYS A 428 0.34 -33.13 -29.13
C LYS A 428 -1.10 -33.38 -29.59
N ALA A 429 -1.32 -33.28 -30.90
CA ALA A 429 -2.57 -33.63 -31.56
C ALA A 429 -2.53 -35.04 -32.14
N THR A 430 -3.65 -35.73 -31.96
CA THR A 430 -4.00 -37.04 -32.54
C THR A 430 -5.41 -36.92 -33.17
N PRO A 431 -5.92 -37.92 -33.91
CA PRO A 431 -7.25 -37.84 -34.51
C PRO A 431 -8.38 -37.63 -33.50
N ASN A 432 -8.21 -38.09 -32.26
CA ASN A 432 -9.26 -38.09 -31.23
C ASN A 432 -8.97 -37.13 -30.06
N LEU A 433 -7.71 -36.82 -29.79
CA LEU A 433 -7.25 -36.03 -28.63
C LEU A 433 -6.25 -34.94 -29.04
N VAL A 434 -6.43 -33.71 -28.53
CA VAL A 434 -5.36 -32.70 -28.45
C VAL A 434 -4.94 -32.53 -26.99
N ALA A 435 -3.68 -32.81 -26.68
CA ALA A 435 -3.10 -32.62 -25.36
C ALA A 435 -2.16 -31.40 -25.35
N VAL A 436 -2.32 -30.51 -24.38
CA VAL A 436 -1.52 -29.30 -24.14
C VAL A 436 -1.00 -29.36 -22.70
N SER A 437 0.31 -29.18 -22.50
CA SER A 437 0.87 -29.11 -21.14
C SER A 437 2.12 -28.26 -21.08
N GLY A 438 2.25 -27.44 -20.04
CA GLY A 438 3.40 -26.55 -19.84
C GLY A 438 3.13 -25.51 -18.76
N LYS A 439 3.87 -24.41 -18.78
CA LYS A 439 3.75 -23.30 -17.82
C LYS A 439 3.38 -21.99 -18.52
N THR A 440 2.84 -21.05 -17.77
CA THR A 440 2.35 -19.76 -18.31
C THR A 440 2.39 -18.65 -17.24
N ASP A 441 2.59 -17.41 -17.67
CA ASP A 441 2.53 -16.20 -16.82
C ASP A 441 1.15 -15.53 -16.81
N SER A 442 0.16 -16.11 -17.51
CA SER A 442 -1.25 -15.71 -17.50
C SER A 442 -2.11 -16.74 -16.76
N SER A 443 -2.89 -16.31 -15.76
CA SER A 443 -3.83 -17.22 -15.08
C SER A 443 -5.11 -17.50 -15.87
N SER A 444 -5.39 -16.77 -16.96
CA SER A 444 -6.52 -17.06 -17.86
C SER A 444 -6.15 -18.03 -18.99
N ALA A 445 -4.86 -18.29 -19.23
CA ALA A 445 -4.39 -19.09 -20.37
C ALA A 445 -5.04 -20.48 -20.47
N GLY A 446 -5.31 -21.18 -19.36
CA GLY A 446 -6.01 -22.47 -19.40
C GLY A 446 -7.44 -22.37 -19.97
N ALA A 447 -8.18 -21.32 -19.61
CA ALA A 447 -9.50 -21.04 -20.18
C ALA A 447 -9.41 -20.58 -21.64
N GLU A 448 -8.44 -19.72 -21.97
CA GLU A 448 -8.19 -19.26 -23.35
C GLU A 448 -7.80 -20.41 -24.30
N ILE A 449 -6.99 -21.37 -23.84
CA ILE A 449 -6.65 -22.59 -24.58
C ILE A 449 -7.90 -23.47 -24.74
N SER A 450 -8.71 -23.62 -23.69
CA SER A 450 -9.95 -24.40 -23.75
C SER A 450 -10.92 -23.82 -24.78
N GLN A 451 -11.18 -22.51 -24.72
CA GLN A 451 -11.98 -21.79 -25.72
C GLN A 451 -11.40 -22.01 -27.12
N LEU A 452 -10.10 -21.76 -27.33
CA LEU A 452 -9.50 -21.83 -28.65
C LEU A 452 -9.57 -23.24 -29.27
N LEU A 453 -9.45 -24.29 -28.46
CA LEU A 453 -9.62 -25.67 -28.92
C LEU A 453 -11.09 -26.00 -29.20
N VAL A 454 -12.04 -25.51 -28.41
CA VAL A 454 -13.48 -25.64 -28.68
C VAL A 454 -13.85 -24.93 -29.99
N ASP A 455 -13.43 -23.68 -30.18
CA ASP A 455 -13.75 -22.85 -31.34
C ASP A 455 -13.14 -23.40 -32.65
N LYS A 456 -11.93 -23.95 -32.60
CA LYS A 456 -11.20 -24.40 -33.81
C LYS A 456 -11.29 -25.90 -34.08
N VAL A 457 -11.34 -26.74 -33.04
CA VAL A 457 -11.30 -28.21 -33.18
C VAL A 457 -12.68 -28.84 -32.92
N GLY A 458 -13.58 -28.12 -32.24
CA GLY A 458 -14.99 -28.46 -32.06
C GLY A 458 -15.34 -29.06 -30.70
N GLN A 459 -16.47 -28.63 -30.14
CA GLN A 459 -16.99 -29.02 -28.81
C GLN A 459 -17.01 -30.54 -28.53
N SER A 460 -17.16 -31.38 -29.56
CA SER A 460 -17.29 -32.84 -29.45
C SER A 460 -15.95 -33.60 -29.36
N GLN A 461 -14.81 -32.89 -29.44
CA GLN A 461 -13.48 -33.50 -29.44
C GLN A 461 -12.88 -33.58 -28.04
N GLN A 462 -12.01 -34.56 -27.81
CA GLN A 462 -11.33 -34.68 -26.52
C GLN A 462 -10.11 -33.75 -26.49
N PHE A 463 -10.00 -33.00 -25.40
CA PHE A 463 -8.82 -32.20 -25.08
C PHE A 463 -8.24 -32.66 -23.73
N ARG A 464 -6.95 -32.41 -23.50
CA ARG A 464 -6.34 -32.52 -22.16
C ARG A 464 -5.46 -31.30 -21.98
N ILE A 465 -5.75 -30.47 -20.99
CA ILE A 465 -5.02 -29.23 -20.72
C ILE A 465 -4.42 -29.36 -19.32
N ASN A 466 -3.10 -29.28 -19.21
CA ASN A 466 -2.37 -29.39 -17.94
C ASN A 466 -1.35 -28.25 -17.85
N VAL A 467 -1.84 -27.07 -17.47
CA VAL A 467 -1.12 -25.80 -17.57
C VAL A 467 -0.92 -25.18 -16.20
N ASP A 468 0.33 -25.09 -15.78
CA ASP A 468 0.72 -24.53 -14.48
C ASP A 468 0.92 -23.01 -14.59
N TYR A 469 0.16 -22.24 -13.81
CA TYR A 469 0.42 -20.82 -13.64
C TYR A 469 1.68 -20.59 -12.81
N VAL A 470 2.67 -19.92 -13.38
CA VAL A 470 3.89 -19.46 -12.69
C VAL A 470 3.94 -17.94 -12.82
N PRO A 471 3.94 -17.17 -11.71
CA PRO A 471 4.13 -15.73 -11.78
C PRO A 471 5.39 -15.37 -12.58
N PRO A 472 5.34 -14.36 -13.46
CA PRO A 472 6.51 -13.96 -14.23
C PRO A 472 7.64 -13.55 -13.26
N PRO A 473 8.90 -13.96 -13.49
CA PRO A 473 9.99 -13.68 -12.58
C PRO A 473 10.20 -12.17 -12.43
N ASP A 474 10.25 -11.71 -11.18
CA ASP A 474 10.40 -10.29 -10.87
C ASP A 474 11.72 -9.75 -11.43
N PRO A 475 11.71 -8.77 -12.36
CA PRO A 475 12.93 -8.24 -12.96
C PRO A 475 13.82 -7.50 -11.95
N MET A 476 13.27 -7.04 -10.81
CA MET A 476 14.04 -6.43 -9.73
C MET A 476 14.67 -7.48 -8.79
N ALA A 477 14.14 -8.70 -8.70
CA ALA A 477 14.69 -9.75 -7.83
C ALA A 477 16.06 -10.27 -8.28
N ASN A 478 16.51 -9.91 -9.50
CA ASN A 478 17.85 -10.18 -10.01
C ASN A 478 18.77 -8.94 -9.99
N MET A 479 18.29 -7.78 -9.51
CA MET A 479 19.13 -6.60 -9.30
C MET A 479 19.81 -6.68 -7.92
N PRO A 480 21.04 -6.18 -7.75
CA PRO A 480 21.64 -6.02 -6.42
C PRO A 480 20.85 -4.99 -5.61
N SER A 481 20.89 -5.08 -4.27
CA SER A 481 20.31 -4.02 -3.44
C SER A 481 21.11 -2.71 -3.58
N PRO A 482 20.54 -1.56 -3.19
CA PRO A 482 21.28 -0.29 -3.19
C PRO A 482 22.60 -0.34 -2.41
N GLN A 483 22.67 -1.14 -1.33
CA GLN A 483 23.90 -1.33 -0.57
C GLN A 483 24.90 -2.23 -1.32
N ASP A 484 24.46 -3.36 -1.88
CA ASP A 484 25.34 -4.24 -2.68
C ASP A 484 25.96 -3.49 -3.86
N CYS A 485 25.23 -2.53 -4.44
CA CYS A 485 25.70 -1.65 -5.49
C CYS A 485 26.78 -0.67 -5.00
N ILE A 486 26.62 -0.08 -3.82
CA ILE A 486 27.65 0.74 -3.18
C ILE A 486 28.89 -0.09 -2.85
N ASP A 487 28.71 -1.28 -2.27
CA ASP A 487 29.81 -2.15 -1.86
C ASP A 487 30.64 -2.63 -3.08
N GLN A 488 29.99 -2.91 -4.21
CA GLN A 488 30.67 -3.17 -5.50
C GLN A 488 31.46 -1.96 -6.02
N ILE A 489 30.91 -0.74 -5.90
CA ILE A 489 31.60 0.51 -6.28
C ILE A 489 32.78 0.78 -5.35
N HIS A 490 32.66 0.47 -4.05
CA HIS A 490 33.73 0.57 -3.06
C HIS A 490 34.85 -0.43 -3.35
N GLY A 491 34.54 -1.68 -3.73
CA GLY A 491 35.54 -2.64 -4.19
C GLY A 491 36.35 -2.13 -5.38
N VAL A 492 35.67 -1.65 -6.44
CA VAL A 492 36.31 -1.08 -7.63
C VAL A 492 37.18 0.14 -7.32
N THR A 493 36.76 1.00 -6.39
CA THR A 493 37.51 2.24 -6.03
C THR A 493 38.59 2.04 -4.97
N ALA A 494 38.53 0.95 -4.19
CA ALA A 494 39.60 0.52 -3.30
C ALA A 494 40.80 -0.04 -4.09
N ASP A 495 40.54 -0.87 -5.11
CA ASP A 495 41.58 -1.44 -5.96
C ASP A 495 42.22 -0.42 -6.90
N THR A 496 41.48 0.60 -7.38
CA THR A 496 42.06 1.68 -8.21
C THR A 496 41.32 3.01 -8.02
N LYS A 497 42.06 4.02 -7.54
CA LYS A 497 41.55 5.39 -7.34
C LYS A 497 41.23 6.11 -8.65
N ILE A 498 40.27 7.03 -8.60
CA ILE A 498 40.03 8.02 -9.66
C ILE A 498 41.05 9.16 -9.52
N LEU A 499 42.01 9.22 -10.45
CA LEU A 499 43.11 10.20 -10.51
C LEU A 499 42.86 11.25 -11.59
N PHE A 500 43.36 12.46 -11.35
CA PHE A 500 43.18 13.64 -12.19
C PHE A 500 44.52 14.28 -12.55
N ASP A 501 44.55 15.02 -13.66
CA ASP A 501 45.71 15.85 -14.04
C ASP A 501 46.08 16.83 -12.89
N PRO A 502 47.38 17.15 -12.69
CA PRO A 502 47.82 18.11 -11.67
C PRO A 502 47.12 19.47 -11.77
N GLY A 503 46.60 19.98 -10.65
CA GLY A 503 45.86 21.24 -10.59
C GLY A 503 44.54 21.27 -11.38
N SER A 504 44.02 20.12 -11.83
CA SER A 504 42.94 20.03 -12.80
C SER A 504 41.84 19.04 -12.38
N ALA A 505 40.65 19.20 -12.98
CA ALA A 505 39.52 18.29 -12.89
C ALA A 505 39.43 17.31 -14.08
N ARG A 506 40.41 17.30 -15.01
CA ARG A 506 40.48 16.29 -16.07
C ARG A 506 40.84 14.93 -15.49
N ILE A 507 39.96 13.94 -15.65
CA ILE A 507 40.19 12.54 -15.27
C ILE A 507 41.30 11.96 -16.16
N THR A 508 42.25 11.24 -15.57
CA THR A 508 43.36 10.59 -16.29
C THR A 508 42.88 9.38 -17.11
N ALA A 509 43.61 9.03 -18.18
CA ALA A 509 43.22 7.99 -19.12
C ALA A 509 43.01 6.61 -18.47
N ASP A 510 43.82 6.24 -17.47
CA ASP A 510 43.66 4.97 -16.76
C ASP A 510 42.45 4.99 -15.80
N SER A 511 42.17 6.12 -15.16
CA SER A 511 40.99 6.28 -14.31
C SER A 511 39.66 6.26 -15.07
N LEU A 512 39.66 6.46 -16.40
CA LEU A 512 38.45 6.26 -17.20
C LEU A 512 37.95 4.81 -17.13
N LYS A 513 38.84 3.82 -16.99
CA LYS A 513 38.50 2.38 -16.83
C LYS A 513 37.76 2.12 -15.52
N VAL A 514 38.12 2.84 -14.45
CA VAL A 514 37.42 2.81 -13.16
C VAL A 514 36.01 3.37 -13.32
N VAL A 515 35.85 4.48 -14.05
CA VAL A 515 34.55 5.07 -14.35
C VAL A 515 33.71 4.20 -15.30
N ASP A 516 34.33 3.45 -16.21
CA ASP A 516 33.66 2.42 -17.03
C ASP A 516 33.08 1.31 -16.14
N ALA A 517 33.87 0.81 -15.18
CA ALA A 517 33.43 -0.23 -14.24
C ALA A 517 32.30 0.25 -13.30
N ILE A 518 32.43 1.46 -12.74
CA ILE A 518 31.37 2.08 -11.92
C ILE A 518 30.07 2.25 -12.73
N ALA A 519 30.16 2.69 -13.99
CA ALA A 519 28.99 2.79 -14.87
C ALA A 519 28.35 1.42 -15.16
N ALA A 520 29.16 0.39 -15.38
CA ALA A 520 28.68 -0.98 -15.64
C ALA A 520 28.04 -1.66 -14.40
N ILE A 521 28.36 -1.18 -13.19
CA ILE A 521 27.63 -1.52 -11.95
C ILE A 521 26.33 -0.73 -11.90
N LEU A 522 26.38 0.61 -11.98
CA LEU A 522 25.21 1.49 -11.85
C LEU A 522 24.11 1.20 -12.90
N GLN A 523 24.46 0.76 -14.11
CA GLN A 523 23.50 0.33 -15.14
C GLN A 523 22.70 -0.93 -14.77
N LYS A 524 23.10 -1.70 -13.75
CA LYS A 524 22.43 -2.91 -13.25
C LYS A 524 21.74 -2.71 -11.90
N CYS A 525 21.92 -1.55 -11.30
CA CYS A 525 21.33 -1.20 -10.01
C CYS A 525 19.91 -0.65 -10.19
N PRO A 526 19.07 -0.73 -9.15
CA PRO A 526 17.84 0.07 -9.10
C PRO A 526 18.17 1.58 -9.10
N PRO A 527 17.18 2.46 -9.35
CA PRO A 527 17.34 3.90 -9.14
C PRO A 527 17.72 4.21 -7.68
N MET A 528 18.76 5.01 -7.47
CA MET A 528 19.32 5.33 -6.15
C MET A 528 19.59 6.84 -6.03
N HIS A 529 19.54 7.33 -4.78
CA HIS A 529 20.06 8.65 -4.44
C HIS A 529 21.52 8.51 -3.96
N LEU A 530 22.44 9.25 -4.60
CA LEU A 530 23.89 9.09 -4.40
C LEU A 530 24.58 10.44 -4.26
N GLU A 531 25.59 10.53 -3.39
CA GLU A 531 26.57 11.63 -3.42
C GLU A 531 27.90 11.14 -4.00
N ILE A 532 28.44 11.90 -4.94
CA ILE A 532 29.84 11.87 -5.37
C ILE A 532 30.58 12.99 -4.60
N ALA A 533 31.34 12.59 -3.58
CA ALA A 533 32.07 13.49 -2.69
C ALA A 533 33.54 13.64 -3.12
N GLY A 534 33.96 14.84 -3.48
CA GLY A 534 35.33 15.15 -3.86
C GLY A 534 36.17 15.75 -2.72
N TYR A 535 37.43 15.30 -2.61
CA TYR A 535 38.39 15.76 -1.59
C TYR A 535 39.78 16.07 -2.21
N THR A 536 40.57 16.87 -1.50
CA THR A 536 41.96 17.23 -1.84
C THR A 536 42.89 16.96 -0.64
N ASP A 537 44.19 17.12 -0.85
CA ASP A 537 45.13 17.33 0.26
C ASP A 537 45.10 18.80 0.74
N SER A 538 45.87 19.10 1.78
CA SER A 538 45.97 20.44 2.39
C SER A 538 47.04 21.35 1.75
N GLN A 539 47.35 21.19 0.46
CA GLN A 539 48.24 22.11 -0.26
C GLN A 539 47.43 23.15 -1.03
N GLY A 540 47.79 24.43 -0.92
CA GLY A 540 47.13 25.53 -1.64
C GLY A 540 46.34 26.46 -0.72
N ARG A 541 45.20 26.97 -1.21
CA ARG A 541 44.26 27.79 -0.44
C ARG A 541 42.93 27.03 -0.36
N ALA A 542 42.33 26.96 0.83
CA ALA A 542 41.08 26.21 1.06
C ALA A 542 39.96 26.54 0.04
N GLU A 543 39.80 27.80 -0.36
CA GLU A 543 38.88 28.23 -1.44
C GLU A 543 39.10 27.48 -2.77
N MET A 544 40.35 27.35 -3.19
CA MET A 544 40.73 26.72 -4.45
C MET A 544 40.64 25.19 -4.36
N ASN A 545 40.94 24.65 -3.19
CA ASN A 545 40.79 23.23 -2.88
C ASN A 545 39.31 22.81 -2.87
N LEU A 546 38.43 23.62 -2.26
CA LEU A 546 36.99 23.42 -2.29
C LEU A 546 36.44 23.45 -3.73
N ALA A 547 36.79 24.48 -4.51
CA ALA A 547 36.39 24.58 -5.92
C ALA A 547 36.88 23.38 -6.76
N LEU A 548 38.18 23.06 -6.69
CA LEU A 548 38.79 21.94 -7.43
C LEU A 548 38.17 20.59 -7.03
N SER A 549 37.83 20.41 -5.75
CA SER A 549 37.17 19.18 -5.28
C SER A 549 35.77 19.00 -5.87
N LYS A 550 35.00 20.10 -5.97
CA LYS A 550 33.66 20.11 -6.58
C LYS A 550 33.72 19.90 -8.09
N ASP A 551 34.67 20.53 -8.78
CA ASP A 551 34.88 20.35 -10.22
C ASP A 551 35.27 18.91 -10.56
N ARG A 552 36.06 18.25 -9.69
CA ARG A 552 36.41 16.82 -9.81
C ARG A 552 35.20 15.91 -9.62
N ALA A 553 34.34 16.17 -8.64
CA ALA A 553 33.08 15.43 -8.48
C ALA A 553 32.15 15.61 -9.70
N ASN A 554 32.01 16.84 -10.20
CA ASN A 554 31.27 17.16 -11.42
C ASN A 554 31.83 16.47 -12.68
N ALA A 555 33.16 16.33 -12.78
CA ALA A 555 33.79 15.62 -13.88
C ALA A 555 33.46 14.12 -13.88
N VAL A 556 33.42 13.48 -12.71
CA VAL A 556 32.99 12.07 -12.57
C VAL A 556 31.50 11.92 -12.91
N LEU A 557 30.63 12.79 -12.38
CA LEU A 557 29.20 12.82 -12.70
C LEU A 557 28.95 12.95 -14.21
N THR A 558 29.69 13.86 -14.87
CA THR A 558 29.63 14.06 -16.32
C THR A 558 30.11 12.82 -17.08
N ALA A 559 31.20 12.19 -16.64
CA ALA A 559 31.74 10.98 -17.26
C ALA A 559 30.81 9.75 -17.11
N LEU A 560 30.05 9.64 -16.02
CA LEU A 560 28.98 8.64 -15.85
C LEU A 560 27.78 8.96 -16.77
N ARG A 561 27.36 10.22 -16.87
CA ARG A 561 26.29 10.66 -17.79
C ARG A 561 26.62 10.33 -19.25
N THR A 562 27.87 10.53 -19.69
CA THR A 562 28.33 10.15 -21.04
C THR A 562 28.20 8.64 -21.30
N ARG A 563 28.26 7.81 -20.25
CA ARG A 563 28.07 6.36 -20.28
C ARG A 563 26.60 5.93 -20.15
N ARG A 564 25.65 6.86 -20.28
CA ARG A 564 24.20 6.62 -20.17
C ARG A 564 23.76 6.07 -18.80
N VAL A 565 24.53 6.30 -17.74
CA VAL A 565 24.03 6.13 -16.37
C VAL A 565 22.97 7.20 -16.12
N ASP A 566 21.84 6.84 -15.48
CA ASP A 566 20.90 7.85 -15.02
C ASP A 566 21.52 8.62 -13.84
N ILE A 567 21.55 9.94 -13.97
CA ILE A 567 22.09 10.87 -12.98
C ILE A 567 21.00 11.60 -12.20
N SER A 568 19.71 11.27 -12.42
CA SER A 568 18.56 11.96 -11.81
C SER A 568 18.58 11.96 -10.28
N GLY A 569 19.16 10.93 -9.65
CA GLY A 569 19.35 10.82 -8.21
C GLY A 569 20.75 11.18 -7.70
N ILE A 570 21.70 11.57 -8.58
CA ILE A 570 23.12 11.69 -8.22
C ILE A 570 23.53 13.17 -8.05
N VAL A 571 24.01 13.50 -6.86
CA VAL A 571 24.55 14.82 -6.49
C VAL A 571 26.08 14.78 -6.52
N ALA A 572 26.72 15.89 -6.91
CA ALA A 572 28.18 16.06 -6.86
C ALA A 572 28.56 17.20 -5.91
N GLN A 573 29.32 16.88 -4.87
CA GLN A 573 29.68 17.79 -3.80
C GLN A 573 31.20 17.81 -3.58
N GLY A 574 31.73 18.98 -3.20
CA GLY A 574 33.15 19.18 -2.91
C GLY A 574 33.35 19.54 -1.45
N TYR A 575 34.35 18.94 -0.82
CA TYR A 575 34.72 19.13 0.59
C TYR A 575 36.11 19.74 0.77
N GLY A 576 36.89 19.90 -0.31
CA GLY A 576 38.26 20.39 -0.26
C GLY A 576 39.15 19.51 0.62
N GLU A 577 39.87 20.15 1.54
CA GLU A 577 40.82 19.51 2.46
C GLU A 577 40.18 19.01 3.78
N ALA A 578 38.85 19.05 3.89
CA ALA A 578 38.13 18.47 5.02
C ALA A 578 38.22 16.94 5.05
N ASP A 579 37.91 16.36 6.22
CA ASP A 579 37.92 14.91 6.49
C ASP A 579 39.13 14.16 5.90
N PRO A 580 40.37 14.52 6.32
CA PRO A 580 41.56 13.80 5.92
C PRO A 580 41.57 12.38 6.50
N ILE A 581 41.79 11.39 5.65
CA ILE A 581 41.90 9.97 6.03
C ILE A 581 43.35 9.53 6.32
N ALA A 582 44.32 10.41 6.06
CA ALA A 582 45.73 10.18 6.33
C ALA A 582 46.50 11.49 6.59
N ASP A 583 47.73 11.38 7.11
CA ASP A 583 48.56 12.53 7.48
C ASP A 583 49.08 13.32 6.26
N ASN A 584 48.56 14.54 6.11
CA ASN A 584 48.96 15.53 5.11
C ASN A 584 50.44 15.96 5.18
N SER A 585 51.19 15.66 6.26
CA SER A 585 52.63 15.91 6.32
C SER A 585 53.40 15.03 5.31
N THR A 586 52.90 13.82 5.05
CA THR A 586 53.51 12.83 4.15
C THR A 586 52.92 12.90 2.73
N GLU A 587 53.71 12.60 1.70
CA GLU A 587 53.16 12.56 0.33
C GLU A 587 52.15 11.42 0.14
N ALA A 588 52.41 10.24 0.74
CA ALA A 588 51.48 9.12 0.71
C ALA A 588 50.13 9.47 1.38
N GLY A 589 50.14 10.25 2.46
CA GLY A 589 48.93 10.72 3.12
C GLY A 589 48.19 11.80 2.32
N ARG A 590 48.90 12.74 1.68
CA ARG A 590 48.31 13.66 0.70
C ARG A 590 47.66 12.89 -0.46
N GLU A 591 48.32 11.85 -0.99
CA GLU A 591 47.78 10.99 -2.04
C GLU A 591 46.59 10.13 -1.59
N ALA A 592 46.46 9.82 -0.30
CA ALA A 592 45.26 9.22 0.26
C ALA A 592 44.10 10.24 0.38
N ASN A 593 44.39 11.49 0.76
CA ASN A 593 43.38 12.54 0.91
C ASN A 593 42.81 13.04 -0.43
N ARG A 594 43.63 13.04 -1.50
CA ARG A 594 43.20 13.28 -2.90
C ARG A 594 42.31 12.13 -3.42
N ARG A 595 41.02 12.11 -3.03
CA ARG A 595 40.07 11.02 -3.32
C ARG A 595 38.71 11.51 -3.86
N ILE A 596 38.00 10.60 -4.52
CA ILE A 596 36.55 10.66 -4.74
C ILE A 596 35.94 9.53 -3.89
N ALA A 597 34.90 9.83 -3.12
CA ALA A 597 34.05 8.84 -2.48
C ALA A 597 32.66 8.85 -3.14
N ILE A 598 31.99 7.70 -3.13
CA ILE A 598 30.60 7.57 -3.59
C ILE A 598 29.82 6.95 -2.43
N SER A 599 28.68 7.53 -2.05
CA SER A 599 27.85 7.07 -0.94
C SER A 599 26.38 7.14 -1.28
N LEU A 600 25.56 6.32 -0.60
CA LEU A 600 24.11 6.42 -0.67
C LEU A 600 23.67 7.68 0.11
N LEU A 601 22.98 8.60 -0.55
CA LEU A 601 22.27 9.67 0.15
C LEU A 601 21.00 9.11 0.78
N PRO A 602 20.60 9.60 1.97
CA PRO A 602 19.20 9.49 2.39
C PRO A 602 18.30 10.01 1.26
N ASP A 603 17.21 9.31 0.95
CA ASP A 603 16.17 9.81 0.02
C ASP A 603 15.81 11.24 0.49
N PRO A 604 15.90 12.29 -0.36
CA PRO A 604 15.95 13.70 0.09
C PRO A 604 14.73 14.18 0.90
N ALA A 605 13.69 13.35 0.98
CA ALA A 605 12.68 13.37 2.03
C ALA A 605 13.22 13.44 3.49
N ALA A 606 14.44 12.95 3.75
CA ALA A 606 15.00 12.87 5.10
C ALA A 606 15.95 14.03 5.47
N GLU A 607 16.62 14.64 4.50
CA GLU A 607 17.69 15.63 4.79
C GLU A 607 17.17 17.00 5.25
N GLY A 608 15.90 17.30 4.96
CA GLY A 608 15.24 18.53 5.43
C GLY A 608 15.18 18.65 6.95
N ALA A 609 15.14 17.53 7.69
CA ALA A 609 15.11 17.53 9.14
C ALA A 609 16.46 17.81 9.83
N ALA A 610 17.58 17.81 9.07
CA ALA A 610 18.93 17.81 9.64
C ALA A 610 19.62 19.18 9.70
N LYS A 611 19.11 20.20 8.97
CA LYS A 611 19.82 21.49 8.79
C LYS A 611 19.30 22.64 9.65
N ASP A 612 18.09 22.53 10.19
CA ASP A 612 17.50 23.57 11.04
C ASP A 612 17.94 23.48 12.53
N GLY A 613 18.61 22.38 12.93
CA GLY A 613 19.12 22.19 14.28
C GLY A 613 20.45 22.89 14.60
N ALA A 614 21.06 23.62 13.65
CA ALA A 614 22.47 24.03 13.72
C ALA A 614 22.76 25.48 13.30
N SER A 615 21.86 26.43 13.56
CA SER A 615 22.16 27.87 13.44
C SER A 615 21.37 28.68 14.48
N GLY A 616 21.91 28.78 15.71
CA GLY A 616 21.12 29.19 16.87
C GLY A 616 21.86 29.69 18.11
N ASP A 617 23.13 30.10 18.02
CA ASP A 617 23.73 31.00 19.02
C ASP A 617 24.64 32.03 18.33
N GLY A 618 24.53 33.29 18.73
CA GLY A 618 24.83 34.43 17.87
C GLY A 618 24.74 35.79 18.57
N ALA A 619 25.20 35.87 19.81
CA ALA A 619 25.45 37.08 20.60
C ALA A 619 24.24 37.88 21.15
N ALA A 620 24.04 37.77 22.46
CA ALA A 620 23.79 38.93 23.32
C ALA A 620 24.36 38.69 24.74
N LYS A 621 25.62 39.07 24.96
CA LYS A 621 26.21 39.23 26.31
C LYS A 621 26.29 40.72 26.62
N ASP A 622 25.65 41.15 27.71
CA ASP A 622 26.28 41.89 28.83
C ASP A 622 25.26 42.66 29.69
N ALA A 623 24.97 42.11 30.86
CA ALA A 623 24.62 42.84 32.08
C ALA A 623 24.87 41.92 33.28
N ALA A 624 25.76 42.29 34.21
CA ALA A 624 26.19 41.44 35.31
C ALA A 624 25.60 41.88 36.66
N GLY A 625 25.30 40.91 37.54
CA GLY A 625 24.91 41.18 38.93
C GLY A 625 24.17 40.00 39.58
N GLY A 626 24.86 39.23 40.44
CA GLY A 626 24.27 38.10 41.16
C GLY A 626 25.36 37.14 41.65
N ASP A 627 25.67 37.19 42.94
CA ASP A 627 26.73 36.40 43.58
C ASP A 627 26.13 35.21 44.36
N SER A 628 26.97 34.21 44.63
CA SER A 628 26.86 33.23 45.73
C SER A 628 25.82 32.10 45.64
N ALA A 629 26.34 30.87 45.62
CA ALA A 629 25.67 29.65 46.06
C ALA A 629 25.73 29.54 47.62
N PRO A 630 25.18 28.51 48.34
CA PRO A 630 25.42 27.08 48.08
C PRO A 630 24.20 26.14 48.29
N ALA A 631 24.45 24.84 48.14
CA ALA A 631 23.46 23.77 48.07
C ALA A 631 23.07 23.12 49.42
N ALA A 632 21.90 22.46 49.41
CA ALA A 632 21.56 21.28 50.20
C ALA A 632 20.43 20.51 49.47
N ALA A 633 20.14 19.22 49.67
CA ALA A 633 20.92 17.99 49.91
C ALA A 633 19.92 16.91 50.35
N ALA A 634 19.67 15.90 49.49
CA ALA A 634 19.11 14.56 49.77
C ALA A 634 17.78 14.39 50.54
N GLN A 635 16.91 13.50 50.05
CA GLN A 635 16.78 12.11 50.57
C GLN A 635 15.83 11.27 49.70
N ASN A 636 15.90 9.94 49.83
CA ASN A 636 15.14 8.95 49.05
C ASN A 636 14.08 8.24 49.92
N ASP A 637 13.15 7.57 49.24
CA ASP A 637 12.46 6.31 49.64
C ASP A 637 11.47 6.35 50.84
N PRO A 638 10.53 5.36 50.94
CA PRO A 638 9.86 4.62 49.85
C PRO A 638 8.33 4.55 50.03
N ALA A 639 7.64 3.94 49.06
CA ALA A 639 6.24 3.51 49.21
C ALA A 639 6.13 2.15 49.93
N PRO A 640 5.03 1.89 50.67
CA PRO A 640 4.62 0.53 51.05
C PRO A 640 3.72 -0.10 49.98
N ALA A 641 3.72 -1.44 49.92
CA ALA A 641 2.80 -2.23 49.11
C ALA A 641 2.08 -3.26 49.99
N ASP A 642 0.78 -3.45 49.76
CA ASP A 642 -0.06 -4.63 50.09
C ASP A 642 -1.54 -4.27 49.80
N ALA A 643 -2.50 -5.20 49.62
CA ALA A 643 -2.48 -6.55 49.06
C ALA A 643 -3.92 -7.08 48.88
N THR A 644 -4.04 -8.23 48.21
CA THR A 644 -5.14 -9.23 48.30
C THR A 644 -6.61 -8.86 47.98
N ALA A 645 -7.12 -9.62 46.99
CA ALA A 645 -8.39 -10.37 47.03
C ALA A 645 -9.75 -9.67 46.83
N ALA A 646 -10.66 -10.45 46.23
CA ALA A 646 -12.08 -10.22 46.00
C ALA A 646 -12.86 -11.46 46.56
N PRO A 647 -14.17 -11.68 46.31
CA PRO A 647 -15.21 -10.81 45.73
C PRO A 647 -16.53 -10.79 46.57
N ALA A 648 -17.59 -10.17 46.00
CA ALA A 648 -18.99 -10.62 45.97
C ALA A 648 -20.10 -9.71 46.57
N ALA A 649 -21.20 -9.66 45.80
CA ALA A 649 -22.62 -9.58 46.19
C ALA A 649 -23.24 -8.30 46.81
N ASP A 650 -24.13 -7.71 46.00
CA ASP A 650 -25.60 -7.54 46.23
C ASP A 650 -26.23 -6.16 46.53
N ALA A 651 -27.48 -6.03 46.03
CA ALA A 651 -28.51 -5.01 46.29
C ALA A 651 -28.23 -3.51 45.93
N ALA A 652 -29.21 -2.68 45.52
CA ALA A 652 -30.56 -2.88 44.95
C ALA A 652 -31.13 -1.53 44.41
N THR A 653 -32.35 -1.55 43.84
CA THR A 653 -33.20 -0.41 43.37
C THR A 653 -32.78 0.25 42.03
N GLY A 654 -33.71 0.71 41.17
CA GLY A 654 -35.18 0.62 41.18
C GLY A 654 -35.84 1.20 39.90
N ASP A 655 -37.12 0.85 39.65
CA ASP A 655 -37.99 1.18 38.49
C ASP A 655 -37.52 0.71 37.09
N SER A 656 -38.31 0.08 36.21
CA SER A 656 -39.72 0.24 35.74
C SER A 656 -39.89 1.37 34.71
N VAL A 657 -40.59 1.24 33.57
CA VAL A 657 -41.49 0.19 32.97
C VAL A 657 -41.12 0.05 31.45
N PHE A 658 -41.73 -0.65 30.46
CA PHE A 658 -42.97 -1.43 30.21
C PHE A 658 -42.78 -2.34 28.96
N VAL A 659 -43.48 -3.49 28.86
CA VAL A 659 -43.47 -4.42 27.68
C VAL A 659 -44.85 -5.11 27.54
N PRO A 660 -45.43 -5.21 26.33
CA PRO A 660 -45.68 -6.52 25.68
C PRO A 660 -45.41 -6.47 24.15
N GLY A 661 -45.23 -7.56 23.38
CA GLY A 661 -45.28 -9.02 23.58
C GLY A 661 -45.36 -9.71 22.18
N ALA A 662 -45.33 -11.04 21.98
CA ALA A 662 -45.05 -12.17 22.86
C ALA A 662 -44.78 -13.48 22.05
N VAL A 663 -43.85 -14.32 22.53
CA VAL A 663 -43.78 -15.82 22.46
C VAL A 663 -43.98 -16.58 21.12
N PRO A 664 -43.00 -17.40 20.68
CA PRO A 664 -43.17 -18.51 19.73
C PRO A 664 -43.32 -19.90 20.42
N PRO A 665 -43.88 -20.93 19.76
CA PRO A 665 -43.92 -22.30 20.28
C PRO A 665 -43.00 -23.32 19.57
N SER A 666 -42.49 -24.23 20.40
CA SER A 666 -41.64 -25.41 20.21
C SER A 666 -41.96 -26.39 19.07
N ALA A 667 -40.95 -27.20 18.70
CA ALA A 667 -41.09 -28.46 17.96
C ALA A 667 -41.35 -29.67 18.89
N PRO A 668 -41.77 -30.83 18.33
CA PRO A 668 -41.60 -32.16 18.94
C PRO A 668 -40.89 -33.19 18.02
N ASP A 669 -40.68 -34.39 18.55
CA ASP A 669 -39.79 -35.46 18.05
C ASP A 669 -40.28 -36.34 16.87
N SER A 670 -39.36 -37.19 16.41
CA SER A 670 -39.43 -38.17 15.32
C SER A 670 -40.38 -39.37 15.50
N ALA A 671 -40.90 -39.89 14.38
CA ALA A 671 -41.38 -41.28 14.22
C ALA A 671 -41.21 -41.77 12.76
N THR A 672 -41.29 -43.08 12.52
CA THR A 672 -40.94 -43.79 11.24
C THR A 672 -42.18 -44.52 10.61
N PRO A 673 -42.10 -45.27 9.48
CA PRO A 673 -43.16 -45.22 8.45
C PRO A 673 -44.02 -46.48 8.20
N GLN A 674 -45.18 -46.28 7.53
CA GLN A 674 -46.02 -47.19 6.70
C GLN A 674 -47.28 -46.36 6.26
N GLY A 675 -47.99 -46.55 5.14
CA GLY A 675 -47.81 -47.41 3.94
C GLY A 675 -49.06 -47.33 3.00
N SER A 676 -48.96 -47.86 1.77
CA SER A 676 -50.04 -48.24 0.79
C SER A 676 -51.07 -47.22 0.23
N GLY A 677 -51.17 -47.19 -1.12
CA GLY A 677 -52.39 -46.99 -1.94
C GLY A 677 -52.95 -45.56 -2.09
N ASP A 678 -53.32 -45.06 -3.28
CA ASP A 678 -53.40 -45.63 -4.65
C ASP A 678 -52.57 -44.80 -5.67
#